data_AF-A8SJN7-F1
#
_entry.id   AF-A8SJN7-F1
#
_cell.length_a   1.000
_cell.length_b   1.000
_cell.length_c   1.000
_cell.angle_alpha   90.00
_cell.angle_beta   90.00
_cell.angle_gamma   90.00
#
_symmetry.space_group_name_H-M   'P 1'
#
loop_
_entity.id
_entity.type
_entity.pdbx_description
1 polymer ?
#
loop_
_entity_poly.entity_id
_entity_poly.type
_entity_poly.pdbx_seq_one_letter_code
_entity_poly.pdbx_strand_id
1 'polypeptide(L)'
;MKKKFLSRIFLVLSLLMLNVLVLNKYTDKGIVVAEGFNGWKEEVNEKYFFQNGKKFTGEYQNKYFVDGKYANGVYNGILYKNGNVSTNVYLDGIFYASDGKPANGWHDDGKAWYFFKDGKKYTGKAVDGNGEMYFINGKYANTYVDGFFYKDGKLSNWWCDDGNAWYFFQNGKKHNGYGVDGNGKRYFVNGKYANGVYNGKLYKNGLESKGQTYVNGIFYDENIKPASGWYDDGTAWYFFKDGKKYTGKAVDGNGEMYFVKGKYANTYVDGIFYKDGKLANWWCDDGNDWYFFQKGKKHKGYGIDANGKRYFLNGKYANAYIDDIFYSEGKIANWWCDDGNDWYFFQKGIKHNGYGIDANGKRYFVNGKYANGVYNGKLYKNGLESKGQTYVNGIFYDENIKPASGWYDDGTAWYFFKDGKKYTGKAVDGNGEMYFVKGKYANTYIDGLFYREGKIANWWCDDGTAWYFFQKGKKYTGYGVDANGKRYFIKGKYANGIYNGKLYKNGLESKGRTYVNGIFYDENLSPANGWYDDGFTWYFFKDGKKYTGKAVDGNGEMYFIEGKYANAYIKGVFYGEGKIANGWYDDGYDWYFFVDGKKLTGFGVDGNGRRYFVKGKYANGYYNGKSYLDGEEVDLADSDWYVTDGVWKSKKTGRSCYVNGDFIVISLSDQKLWLVRDGRIISKIGIVSGKPSSPTVRGNFRVLSKEYSRILRGPGYASWVQYWMPFYGGYGIHDANWQPSSAFSNSSYYRWGGSHGCVNVHPSKMGYIYSNSYVGMRVIVY
;
A
#
# COMPACT_ATOMS: atom_id res chain seq x y z
N MET A 1 -49.46 4.53 65.12
CA MET A 1 -50.51 5.28 65.86
C MET A 1 -49.87 6.14 66.94
N LYS A 2 -50.66 6.94 67.68
CA LYS A 2 -50.27 7.73 68.89
C LYS A 2 -49.52 6.83 69.92
N LYS A 3 -48.64 7.29 70.81
CA LYS A 3 -48.31 8.66 71.29
C LYS A 3 -46.92 8.71 71.98
N LYS A 4 -46.46 9.94 72.28
CA LYS A 4 -45.35 10.35 73.20
C LYS A 4 -45.14 9.48 74.45
N PHE A 5 -43.94 9.52 75.05
CA PHE A 5 -43.72 10.24 76.33
C PHE A 5 -42.25 10.63 76.60
N LEU A 6 -42.04 11.63 77.47
CA LEU A 6 -40.73 12.11 77.95
C LEU A 6 -40.30 11.34 79.22
N SER A 7 -38.98 11.29 79.47
CA SER A 7 -38.41 10.80 80.74
C SER A 7 -38.40 11.87 81.86
N ARG A 8 -38.23 11.44 83.11
CA ARG A 8 -38.10 12.26 84.34
C ARG A 8 -36.71 12.10 84.98
N ILE A 9 -36.11 13.22 85.43
CA ILE A 9 -35.82 13.56 86.86
C ILE A 9 -35.77 12.36 87.85
N PHE A 10 -34.81 12.12 88.79
CA PHE A 10 -33.61 12.78 89.38
C PHE A 10 -32.76 11.68 90.15
N LEU A 11 -31.68 11.98 90.95
CA LEU A 11 -30.77 10.97 91.59
C LEU A 11 -30.14 11.38 92.97
N VAL A 12 -29.93 10.42 93.92
CA VAL A 12 -29.77 10.50 95.43
C VAL A 12 -28.35 10.01 95.97
N LEU A 13 -27.84 9.77 97.25
CA LEU A 13 -28.21 9.73 98.72
C LEU A 13 -26.98 9.54 99.76
N SER A 14 -26.81 10.42 100.81
CA SER A 14 -26.12 10.37 102.20
C SER A 14 -24.63 9.96 102.46
N LEU A 15 -23.93 10.06 103.65
CA LEU A 15 -24.17 10.28 105.13
C LEU A 15 -22.84 10.73 105.88
N LEU A 16 -22.76 11.37 107.08
CA LEU A 16 -22.39 10.83 108.45
C LEU A 16 -22.25 11.90 109.63
N MET A 17 -21.42 11.67 110.70
CA MET A 17 -21.21 12.47 111.97
C MET A 17 -19.78 12.26 112.60
N LEU A 18 -19.28 12.82 113.76
CA LEU A 18 -19.64 12.59 115.20
C LEU A 18 -18.64 13.28 116.25
N ASN A 19 -18.95 13.30 117.58
CA ASN A 19 -18.09 13.44 118.82
C ASN A 19 -17.46 14.82 119.28
N VAL A 20 -16.93 15.07 120.52
CA VAL A 20 -17.28 14.72 121.96
C VAL A 20 -16.39 15.47 123.05
N LEU A 21 -16.74 15.40 124.36
CA LEU A 21 -15.97 15.61 125.66
C LEU A 21 -15.97 16.94 126.53
N VAL A 22 -16.80 16.93 127.60
CA VAL A 22 -16.65 17.37 129.04
C VAL A 22 -15.89 18.65 129.52
N LEU A 23 -16.65 19.61 130.14
CA LEU A 23 -16.48 20.46 131.37
C LEU A 23 -15.10 21.02 131.86
N ASN A 24 -14.96 22.18 132.55
CA ASN A 24 -15.90 23.25 132.97
C ASN A 24 -15.17 24.57 133.41
N LYS A 25 -15.71 25.76 133.10
CA LYS A 25 -15.73 26.95 133.99
C LYS A 25 -16.65 28.08 133.47
N TYR A 26 -17.30 28.78 134.40
CA TYR A 26 -18.26 29.90 134.23
C TYR A 26 -17.64 31.14 133.52
N THR A 27 -18.37 32.12 132.96
CA THR A 27 -19.73 32.64 133.29
C THR A 27 -20.61 33.07 132.09
N ASP A 28 -21.93 33.04 132.32
CA ASP A 28 -23.01 33.90 131.80
C ASP A 28 -23.47 33.91 130.31
N LYS A 29 -24.76 33.54 130.17
CA LYS A 29 -25.79 34.13 129.28
C LYS A 29 -25.55 34.08 127.77
N GLY A 30 -25.94 32.96 127.16
CA GLY A 30 -26.00 32.79 125.71
C GLY A 30 -27.24 33.41 125.05
N ILE A 31 -27.17 33.54 123.72
CA ILE A 31 -28.31 33.77 122.82
C ILE A 31 -28.53 32.50 122.00
N VAL A 32 -29.78 32.04 121.94
CA VAL A 32 -30.14 30.73 121.35
C VAL A 32 -30.37 30.85 119.85
N VAL A 33 -29.80 29.92 119.07
CA VAL A 33 -30.14 29.73 117.65
C VAL A 33 -31.43 28.93 117.55
N ALA A 34 -32.42 29.42 116.82
CA ALA A 34 -33.72 28.78 116.69
C ALA A 34 -33.64 27.40 116.02
N GLU A 35 -34.35 26.42 116.59
CA GLU A 35 -34.50 25.09 116.00
C GLU A 35 -35.34 25.16 114.72
N GLY A 36 -34.96 24.37 113.70
CA GLY A 36 -35.71 24.27 112.43
C GLY A 36 -35.08 24.94 111.20
N PHE A 37 -33.89 25.55 111.30
CA PHE A 37 -33.22 26.12 110.11
C PHE A 37 -32.88 25.06 109.06
N ASN A 38 -33.35 25.30 107.83
CA ASN A 38 -33.12 24.53 106.61
C ASN A 38 -32.62 25.49 105.52
N GLY A 39 -31.38 25.34 105.05
CA GLY A 39 -30.81 26.26 104.06
C GLY A 39 -29.29 26.35 104.09
N TRP A 40 -28.74 27.23 103.24
CA TRP A 40 -27.31 27.56 103.27
C TRP A 40 -27.01 28.58 104.37
N LYS A 41 -26.06 28.23 105.25
CA LYS A 41 -25.49 29.12 106.28
C LYS A 41 -23.99 29.28 106.01
N GLU A 42 -23.46 30.46 106.28
CA GLU A 42 -22.04 30.75 106.20
C GLU A 42 -21.43 30.66 107.60
N GLU A 43 -20.32 29.92 107.73
CA GLU A 43 -19.58 29.74 108.98
C GLU A 43 -18.09 29.85 108.69
N VAL A 44 -17.40 30.80 109.34
CA VAL A 44 -15.95 31.00 109.23
C VAL A 44 -15.47 31.06 107.77
N ASN A 45 -16.10 31.95 106.98
CA ASN A 45 -15.84 32.19 105.55
C ASN A 45 -16.10 31.00 104.60
N GLU A 46 -16.79 29.94 105.04
CA GLU A 46 -17.25 28.87 104.17
C GLU A 46 -18.77 28.65 104.26
N LYS A 47 -19.38 28.32 103.12
CA LYS A 47 -20.83 28.12 103.01
C LYS A 47 -21.17 26.63 103.10
N TYR A 48 -22.06 26.29 104.03
CA TYR A 48 -22.52 24.93 104.31
C TYR A 48 -24.04 24.85 104.20
N PHE A 49 -24.56 23.77 103.61
CA PHE A 49 -25.98 23.47 103.61
C PHE A 49 -26.37 22.74 104.90
N PHE A 50 -27.39 23.23 105.58
CA PHE A 50 -27.93 22.70 106.83
C PHE A 50 -29.36 22.20 106.63
N GLN A 51 -29.70 21.11 107.31
CA GLN A 51 -31.09 20.66 107.48
C GLN A 51 -31.34 20.32 108.95
N ASN A 52 -32.49 20.74 109.47
CA ASN A 52 -32.90 20.62 110.87
C ASN A 52 -31.80 21.08 111.85
N GLY A 53 -31.13 22.20 111.53
CA GLY A 53 -30.06 22.78 112.35
C GLY A 53 -28.70 22.07 112.33
N LYS A 54 -28.51 20.97 111.57
CA LYS A 54 -27.23 20.27 111.42
C LYS A 54 -26.71 20.34 109.98
N LYS A 55 -25.39 20.27 109.78
CA LYS A 55 -24.78 20.19 108.45
C LYS A 55 -25.34 18.96 107.73
N PHE A 56 -25.85 19.15 106.52
CA PHE A 56 -26.67 18.15 105.86
C PHE A 56 -25.82 17.14 105.12
N THR A 57 -26.15 15.86 105.30
CA THR A 57 -25.44 14.75 104.67
C THR A 57 -26.44 13.75 104.09
N GLY A 58 -27.07 14.18 103.00
CA GLY A 58 -28.01 13.44 102.16
C GLY A 58 -27.80 13.80 100.69
N GLU A 59 -28.76 13.45 99.83
CA GLU A 59 -28.98 14.25 98.62
C GLU A 59 -30.16 15.19 98.87
N TYR A 60 -30.09 16.36 98.24
CA TYR A 60 -31.16 17.34 98.22
C TYR A 60 -31.11 18.06 96.87
N GLN A 61 -32.22 18.11 96.13
CA GLN A 61 -32.32 18.79 94.83
C GLN A 61 -31.26 18.36 93.78
N ASN A 62 -31.15 17.05 93.53
CA ASN A 62 -30.24 16.43 92.56
C ASN A 62 -28.75 16.60 92.91
N LYS A 63 -28.44 16.94 94.16
CA LYS A 63 -27.09 17.23 94.66
C LYS A 63 -26.78 16.42 95.92
N TYR A 64 -25.76 15.58 95.83
CA TYR A 64 -25.20 14.84 96.95
C TYR A 64 -24.35 15.78 97.82
N PHE A 65 -24.58 15.76 99.13
CA PHE A 65 -23.86 16.56 100.11
C PHE A 65 -23.07 15.67 101.08
N VAL A 66 -21.84 16.09 101.36
CA VAL A 66 -20.96 15.54 102.39
C VAL A 66 -20.68 16.66 103.39
N ASP A 67 -21.22 16.49 104.61
CA ASP A 67 -21.20 17.41 105.74
C ASP A 67 -21.45 18.88 105.38
N GLY A 68 -22.55 19.09 104.64
CA GLY A 68 -23.02 20.40 104.18
C GLY A 68 -22.27 20.98 102.97
N LYS A 69 -21.20 20.35 102.47
CA LYS A 69 -20.53 20.71 101.21
C LYS A 69 -20.99 19.81 100.06
N TYR A 70 -20.86 20.28 98.83
CA TYR A 70 -21.11 19.44 97.65
C TYR A 70 -20.08 18.30 97.56
N ALA A 71 -20.57 17.06 97.40
CA ALA A 71 -19.72 15.88 97.39
C ALA A 71 -18.74 15.86 96.22
N ASN A 72 -17.49 15.49 96.52
CA ASN A 72 -16.40 15.29 95.57
C ASN A 72 -15.61 14.06 96.02
N GLY A 73 -15.69 12.96 95.26
CA GLY A 73 -15.19 11.64 95.66
C GLY A 73 -16.23 10.53 95.51
N VAL A 74 -15.87 9.30 95.87
CA VAL A 74 -16.75 8.13 95.79
C VAL A 74 -17.48 7.93 97.12
N TYR A 75 -18.81 7.90 97.07
CA TYR A 75 -19.67 7.71 98.23
C TYR A 75 -20.78 6.70 97.89
N ASN A 76 -21.05 5.75 98.79
CA ASN A 76 -21.98 4.62 98.55
C ASN A 76 -21.74 3.87 97.22
N GLY A 77 -20.49 3.79 96.76
CA GLY A 77 -20.07 3.13 95.52
C GLY A 77 -20.28 3.94 94.23
N ILE A 78 -20.83 5.16 94.33
CA ILE A 78 -21.05 6.08 93.19
C ILE A 78 -20.06 7.24 93.28
N LEU A 79 -19.46 7.63 92.15
CA LEU A 79 -18.56 8.77 92.06
C LEU A 79 -19.35 10.09 91.92
N TYR A 80 -19.06 11.07 92.79
CA TYR A 80 -19.64 12.41 92.75
C TYR A 80 -18.58 13.48 92.50
N LYS A 81 -18.98 14.54 91.78
CA LYS A 81 -18.19 15.76 91.56
C LYS A 81 -19.10 16.99 91.64
N ASN A 82 -18.78 17.91 92.55
CA ASN A 82 -19.63 19.04 92.95
C ASN A 82 -21.10 18.63 93.16
N GLY A 83 -21.31 17.50 93.85
CA GLY A 83 -22.61 16.92 94.19
C GLY A 83 -23.38 16.28 93.04
N ASN A 84 -22.97 16.43 91.78
CA ASN A 84 -23.50 15.63 90.67
C ASN A 84 -22.86 14.25 90.69
N VAL A 85 -23.56 13.22 90.22
CA VAL A 85 -22.88 11.97 89.78
C VAL A 85 -21.93 12.30 88.63
N SER A 86 -20.70 11.82 88.70
CA SER A 86 -19.72 11.93 87.61
C SER A 86 -19.70 10.62 86.84
N THR A 87 -20.21 10.68 85.61
CA THR A 87 -20.42 9.51 84.74
C THR A 87 -19.40 9.44 83.60
N ASN A 88 -19.20 8.24 83.06
CA ASN A 88 -18.32 7.95 81.91
C ASN A 88 -16.91 8.57 82.05
N VAL A 89 -16.30 8.42 83.22
CA VAL A 89 -15.03 9.08 83.58
C VAL A 89 -14.04 8.11 84.22
N TYR A 90 -12.75 8.33 84.00
CA TYR A 90 -11.68 7.66 84.75
C TYR A 90 -11.31 8.48 85.99
N LEU A 91 -11.25 7.81 87.13
CA LEU A 91 -10.58 8.31 88.35
C LEU A 91 -9.68 7.19 88.87
N ASP A 92 -8.41 7.51 89.14
CA ASP A 92 -7.41 6.61 89.73
C ASP A 92 -7.30 5.21 89.08
N GLY A 93 -7.51 5.16 87.75
CA GLY A 93 -7.45 3.93 86.95
C GLY A 93 -8.73 3.08 86.96
N ILE A 94 -9.79 3.52 87.63
CA ILE A 94 -11.14 2.95 87.58
C ILE A 94 -12.00 3.77 86.62
N PHE A 95 -12.65 3.10 85.66
CA PHE A 95 -13.69 3.70 84.82
C PHE A 95 -15.05 3.61 85.52
N TYR A 96 -15.71 4.76 85.68
CA TYR A 96 -17.06 4.87 86.23
C TYR A 96 -18.06 5.06 85.10
N ALA A 97 -19.09 4.22 85.06
CA ALA A 97 -20.06 4.11 83.97
C ALA A 97 -21.14 5.21 84.00
N SER A 98 -22.20 5.02 83.22
CA SER A 98 -23.33 5.96 83.08
C SER A 98 -24.22 6.06 84.33
N ASP A 99 -24.10 5.13 85.28
CA ASP A 99 -24.72 5.19 86.61
C ASP A 99 -23.76 5.71 87.71
N GLY A 100 -22.53 6.08 87.32
CA GLY A 100 -21.48 6.56 88.22
C GLY A 100 -20.82 5.48 89.08
N LYS A 101 -21.04 4.19 88.82
CA LYS A 101 -20.36 3.07 89.52
C LYS A 101 -19.20 2.49 88.69
N PRO A 102 -18.25 1.75 89.31
CA PRO A 102 -17.20 1.05 88.58
C PRO A 102 -17.76 0.13 87.48
N ALA A 103 -17.34 0.35 86.24
CA ALA A 103 -17.87 -0.32 85.07
C ALA A 103 -17.69 -1.85 85.12
N ASN A 104 -18.75 -2.57 84.74
CA ASN A 104 -18.77 -4.03 84.67
C ASN A 104 -19.51 -4.47 83.39
N GLY A 105 -18.94 -5.41 82.64
CA GLY A 105 -19.40 -5.77 81.30
C GLY A 105 -18.84 -4.83 80.20
N TRP A 106 -19.46 -4.85 79.02
CA TRP A 106 -19.08 -3.97 77.91
C TRP A 106 -19.53 -2.52 78.13
N HIS A 107 -18.60 -1.56 78.09
CA HIS A 107 -18.86 -0.11 78.10
C HIS A 107 -17.95 0.61 77.10
N ASP A 108 -18.41 1.73 76.55
CA ASP A 108 -17.56 2.65 75.79
C ASP A 108 -16.83 3.60 76.74
N ASP A 109 -15.50 3.69 76.63
CA ASP A 109 -14.65 4.53 77.49
C ASP A 109 -14.35 5.92 76.89
N GLY A 110 -15.03 6.27 75.79
CA GLY A 110 -14.80 7.49 75.01
C GLY A 110 -13.66 7.34 73.99
N LYS A 111 -12.99 6.18 73.93
CA LYS A 111 -12.04 5.82 72.86
C LYS A 111 -12.51 4.59 72.08
N ALA A 112 -13.08 3.60 72.77
CA ALA A 112 -13.78 2.48 72.17
C ALA A 112 -14.59 1.71 73.23
N TRP A 113 -15.36 0.72 72.78
CA TRP A 113 -15.90 -0.33 73.63
C TRP A 113 -14.79 -1.22 74.21
N TYR A 114 -14.85 -1.46 75.52
CA TYR A 114 -14.03 -2.42 76.25
C TYR A 114 -14.89 -3.19 77.26
N PHE A 115 -14.55 -4.45 77.51
CA PHE A 115 -15.09 -5.24 78.61
C PHE A 115 -14.36 -4.87 79.91
N PHE A 116 -15.11 -4.34 80.87
CA PHE A 116 -14.63 -3.97 82.19
C PHE A 116 -15.07 -4.99 83.24
N LYS A 117 -14.26 -5.11 84.29
CA LYS A 117 -14.63 -5.75 85.55
C LYS A 117 -14.10 -4.88 86.68
N ASP A 118 -14.96 -4.56 87.64
CA ASP A 118 -14.66 -3.67 88.78
C ASP A 118 -14.02 -2.33 88.35
N GLY A 119 -14.50 -1.78 87.23
CA GLY A 119 -14.01 -0.54 86.61
C GLY A 119 -12.66 -0.65 85.88
N LYS A 120 -12.01 -1.82 85.85
CA LYS A 120 -10.74 -2.03 85.13
C LYS A 120 -10.96 -2.84 83.86
N LYS A 121 -10.19 -2.54 82.80
CA LYS A 121 -10.24 -3.30 81.55
C LYS A 121 -9.77 -4.72 81.78
N TYR A 122 -10.65 -5.68 81.52
CA TYR A 122 -10.47 -7.04 82.02
C TYR A 122 -9.51 -7.86 81.16
N THR A 123 -8.71 -8.71 81.82
CA THR A 123 -7.88 -9.73 81.17
C THR A 123 -8.17 -11.06 81.87
N GLY A 124 -8.43 -12.12 81.09
CA GLY A 124 -8.89 -13.41 81.59
C GLY A 124 -10.22 -13.86 80.95
N LYS A 125 -10.75 -14.97 81.44
CA LYS A 125 -12.06 -15.50 81.01
C LYS A 125 -13.22 -14.78 81.69
N ALA A 126 -14.20 -14.33 80.92
CA ALA A 126 -15.50 -13.88 81.41
C ALA A 126 -16.62 -14.32 80.45
N VAL A 127 -17.87 -14.21 80.89
CA VAL A 127 -19.05 -14.48 80.05
C VAL A 127 -19.66 -13.15 79.61
N ASP A 128 -19.98 -13.04 78.32
CA ASP A 128 -20.79 -11.97 77.76
C ASP A 128 -21.92 -12.52 76.86
N GLY A 129 -22.59 -11.65 76.10
CA GLY A 129 -23.68 -12.04 75.20
C GLY A 129 -23.30 -13.04 74.10
N ASN A 130 -22.01 -13.30 73.87
CA ASN A 130 -21.50 -14.26 72.89
C ASN A 130 -20.96 -15.55 73.52
N GLY A 131 -21.05 -15.72 74.86
CA GLY A 131 -20.64 -16.91 75.62
C GLY A 131 -19.43 -16.68 76.54
N GLU A 132 -18.75 -17.76 76.96
CA GLU A 132 -17.44 -17.64 77.60
C GLU A 132 -16.42 -17.14 76.55
N MET A 133 -15.71 -16.08 76.90
CA MET A 133 -14.73 -15.39 76.07
C MET A 133 -13.46 -15.10 76.87
N TYR A 134 -12.30 -15.22 76.23
CA TYR A 134 -11.06 -14.71 76.78
C TYR A 134 -10.85 -13.25 76.35
N PHE A 135 -10.62 -12.38 77.34
CA PHE A 135 -10.34 -10.96 77.14
C PHE A 135 -8.88 -10.64 77.44
N ILE A 136 -8.33 -9.65 76.74
CA ILE A 136 -7.02 -9.05 77.00
C ILE A 136 -7.20 -7.53 76.95
N ASN A 137 -6.93 -6.85 78.05
CA ASN A 137 -7.10 -5.39 78.19
C ASN A 137 -8.49 -4.90 77.71
N GLY A 138 -9.53 -5.64 78.08
CA GLY A 138 -10.92 -5.37 77.75
C GLY A 138 -11.32 -5.61 76.29
N LYS A 139 -10.50 -6.28 75.47
CA LYS A 139 -10.88 -6.70 74.11
C LYS A 139 -10.79 -8.21 73.95
N TYR A 140 -11.58 -8.76 73.03
CA TYR A 140 -11.53 -10.19 72.69
C TYR A 140 -10.12 -10.62 72.25
N ALA A 141 -9.61 -11.69 72.87
CA ALA A 141 -8.30 -12.23 72.58
C ALA A 141 -8.17 -12.65 71.11
N ASN A 142 -7.06 -12.23 70.50
CA ASN A 142 -6.69 -12.41 69.10
C ASN A 142 -5.20 -12.82 69.00
N THR A 143 -4.76 -13.68 69.92
CA THR A 143 -3.35 -14.01 70.17
C THR A 143 -3.22 -15.32 70.96
N TYR A 144 -2.00 -15.77 71.19
CA TYR A 144 -1.70 -16.89 72.07
C TYR A 144 -1.80 -16.50 73.55
N VAL A 145 -2.49 -17.32 74.33
CA VAL A 145 -2.50 -17.28 75.80
C VAL A 145 -2.24 -18.69 76.29
N ASP A 146 -1.26 -18.86 77.20
CA ASP A 146 -0.88 -20.14 77.80
C ASP A 146 -0.63 -21.29 76.79
N GLY A 147 -0.14 -20.94 75.60
CA GLY A 147 0.13 -21.88 74.50
C GLY A 147 -1.09 -22.28 73.66
N PHE A 148 -2.22 -21.57 73.82
CA PHE A 148 -3.45 -21.73 73.03
C PHE A 148 -3.77 -20.44 72.28
N PHE A 149 -4.02 -20.53 70.97
CA PHE A 149 -4.42 -19.40 70.14
C PHE A 149 -5.92 -19.13 70.28
N TYR A 150 -6.25 -17.90 70.67
CA TYR A 150 -7.62 -17.39 70.72
C TYR A 150 -7.85 -16.44 69.54
N LYS A 151 -8.98 -16.61 68.86
CA LYS A 151 -9.49 -15.72 67.83
C LYS A 151 -10.86 -15.20 68.25
N ASP A 152 -10.98 -13.87 68.28
CA ASP A 152 -12.20 -13.15 68.69
C ASP A 152 -12.81 -13.71 69.99
N GLY A 153 -11.91 -13.98 70.96
CA GLY A 153 -12.23 -14.41 72.32
C GLY A 153 -12.42 -15.92 72.49
N LYS A 154 -12.57 -16.69 71.41
CA LYS A 154 -12.77 -18.16 71.46
C LYS A 154 -11.50 -18.91 71.07
N LEU A 155 -11.34 -20.14 71.58
CA LEU A 155 -10.26 -21.03 71.14
C LEU A 155 -10.40 -21.32 69.64
N SER A 156 -9.34 -21.10 68.88
CA SER A 156 -9.33 -21.34 67.44
C SER A 156 -9.47 -22.84 67.13
N ASN A 157 -10.47 -23.21 66.33
CA ASN A 157 -10.83 -24.61 66.07
C ASN A 157 -11.11 -24.88 64.58
N TRP A 158 -10.37 -24.18 63.70
CA TRP A 158 -10.39 -24.35 62.25
C TRP A 158 -9.10 -23.73 61.64
N TRP A 159 -9.06 -23.59 60.31
CA TRP A 159 -8.15 -22.65 59.65
C TRP A 159 -8.32 -21.23 60.23
N CYS A 160 -7.22 -20.65 60.70
CA CYS A 160 -7.16 -19.29 61.23
C CYS A 160 -5.78 -18.68 60.93
N ASP A 161 -5.72 -17.35 60.77
CA ASP A 161 -4.46 -16.61 60.70
C ASP A 161 -3.99 -16.28 62.12
N ASP A 162 -2.73 -16.58 62.44
CA ASP A 162 -2.13 -16.31 63.75
C ASP A 162 -1.31 -15.01 63.82
N GLY A 163 -1.37 -14.20 62.76
CA GLY A 163 -0.60 -12.98 62.58
C GLY A 163 0.72 -13.19 61.82
N ASN A 164 1.14 -14.45 61.61
CA ASN A 164 2.29 -14.80 60.77
C ASN A 164 1.86 -15.52 59.49
N ALA A 165 0.88 -16.42 59.60
CA ALA A 165 0.28 -17.13 58.48
C ALA A 165 -1.01 -17.85 58.90
N TRP A 166 -1.71 -18.40 57.91
CA TRP A 166 -2.79 -19.35 58.12
C TRP A 166 -2.29 -20.72 58.61
N TYR A 167 -2.94 -21.24 59.64
CA TYR A 167 -2.76 -22.58 60.20
C TYR A 167 -4.11 -23.20 60.55
N PHE A 168 -4.24 -24.51 60.40
CA PHE A 168 -5.37 -25.28 60.91
C PHE A 168 -5.16 -25.56 62.41
N PHE A 169 -6.04 -24.99 63.24
CA PHE A 169 -6.06 -25.18 64.69
C PHE A 169 -7.12 -26.20 65.09
N GLN A 170 -6.81 -27.01 66.10
CA GLN A 170 -7.80 -27.77 66.85
C GLN A 170 -7.65 -27.45 68.34
N ASN A 171 -8.74 -27.12 69.02
CA ASN A 171 -8.77 -26.72 70.44
C ASN A 171 -7.71 -25.67 70.81
N GLY A 172 -7.50 -24.66 69.95
CA GLY A 172 -6.51 -23.58 70.12
C GLY A 172 -5.05 -23.96 69.81
N LYS A 173 -4.73 -25.19 69.42
CA LYS A 173 -3.35 -25.61 69.07
C LYS A 173 -3.21 -25.95 67.60
N LYS A 174 -2.04 -25.64 67.01
CA LYS A 174 -1.72 -25.99 65.62
C LYS A 174 -1.76 -27.50 65.45
N HIS A 175 -2.62 -27.97 64.54
CA HIS A 175 -2.96 -29.39 64.47
C HIS A 175 -1.80 -30.26 63.98
N ASN A 176 -1.73 -31.47 64.51
CA ASN A 176 -0.79 -32.50 64.09
C ASN A 176 -1.54 -33.84 64.02
N GLY A 177 -1.43 -34.55 62.89
CA GLY A 177 -2.22 -35.75 62.61
C GLY A 177 -3.34 -35.51 61.60
N TYR A 178 -4.30 -36.44 61.50
CA TYR A 178 -5.44 -36.27 60.59
C TYR A 178 -6.44 -35.23 61.13
N GLY A 179 -6.84 -34.30 60.27
CA GLY A 179 -7.98 -33.41 60.45
C GLY A 179 -8.94 -33.53 59.25
N VAL A 180 -10.07 -32.84 59.33
CA VAL A 180 -11.00 -32.66 58.21
C VAL A 180 -11.23 -31.17 58.04
N ASP A 181 -11.03 -30.64 56.83
CA ASP A 181 -11.35 -29.27 56.47
C ASP A 181 -12.26 -29.21 55.24
N GLY A 182 -12.45 -28.03 54.65
CA GLY A 182 -13.27 -27.84 53.44
C GLY A 182 -12.81 -28.65 52.21
N ASN A 183 -11.58 -29.18 52.20
CA ASN A 183 -11.06 -30.06 51.16
C ASN A 183 -11.16 -31.55 51.54
N GLY A 184 -11.78 -31.88 52.69
CA GLY A 184 -11.96 -33.23 53.23
C GLY A 184 -10.86 -33.63 54.22
N LYS A 185 -10.69 -34.95 54.41
CA LYS A 185 -9.67 -35.50 55.34
C LYS A 185 -8.26 -35.20 54.83
N ARG A 186 -7.38 -34.66 55.70
CA ARG A 186 -5.98 -34.34 55.40
C ARG A 186 -5.09 -34.64 56.61
N TYR A 187 -3.82 -34.96 56.37
CA TYR A 187 -2.79 -35.03 57.41
C TYR A 187 -2.11 -33.66 57.56
N PHE A 188 -2.03 -33.18 58.79
CA PHE A 188 -1.46 -31.89 59.16
C PHE A 188 -0.18 -32.09 59.99
N VAL A 189 0.78 -31.19 59.79
CA VAL A 189 2.00 -31.07 60.61
C VAL A 189 2.17 -29.59 60.94
N ASN A 190 2.25 -29.27 62.23
CA ASN A 190 2.28 -27.91 62.78
C ASN A 190 1.24 -26.97 62.14
N GLY A 191 -0.01 -27.45 62.01
CA GLY A 191 -1.13 -26.71 61.45
C GLY A 191 -1.10 -26.46 59.94
N LYS A 192 -0.15 -27.04 59.19
CA LYS A 192 -0.11 -26.96 57.72
C LYS A 192 -0.29 -28.35 57.11
N TYR A 193 -0.75 -28.41 55.86
CA TYR A 193 -0.83 -29.66 55.11
C TYR A 193 0.54 -30.33 55.00
N ALA A 194 0.61 -31.60 55.40
CA ALA A 194 1.83 -32.38 55.35
C ALA A 194 2.37 -32.50 53.92
N ASN A 195 3.64 -32.14 53.76
CA ASN A 195 4.39 -32.18 52.50
C ASN A 195 5.80 -32.72 52.79
N GLY A 196 5.95 -34.03 52.72
CA GLY A 196 7.17 -34.76 53.05
C GLY A 196 6.86 -36.16 53.58
N VAL A 197 7.89 -36.88 54.04
CA VAL A 197 7.72 -38.18 54.70
C VAL A 197 7.48 -37.96 56.20
N TYR A 198 6.37 -38.46 56.71
CA TYR A 198 6.02 -38.41 58.13
C TYR A 198 5.51 -39.79 58.57
N ASN A 199 6.05 -40.32 59.68
CA ASN A 199 5.69 -41.64 60.21
C ASN A 199 5.70 -42.77 59.15
N GLY A 200 6.73 -42.78 58.29
CA GLY A 200 6.92 -43.77 57.23
C GLY A 200 6.06 -43.59 55.97
N LYS A 201 5.16 -42.60 55.93
CA LYS A 201 4.25 -42.33 54.79
C LYS A 201 4.64 -41.02 54.09
N LEU A 202 4.62 -41.02 52.75
CA LEU A 202 4.76 -39.79 51.96
C LEU A 202 3.43 -39.04 51.93
N TYR A 203 3.45 -37.75 52.25
CA TYR A 203 2.30 -36.87 52.13
C TYR A 203 2.57 -35.73 51.14
N LYS A 204 1.57 -35.42 50.31
CA LYS A 204 1.55 -34.32 49.35
C LYS A 204 0.26 -33.54 49.55
N ASN A 205 0.35 -32.27 49.94
CA ASN A 205 -0.80 -31.44 50.34
C ASN A 205 -1.75 -32.16 51.33
N GLY A 206 -1.17 -32.86 52.30
CA GLY A 206 -1.91 -33.59 53.34
C GLY A 206 -2.61 -34.87 52.86
N LEU A 207 -2.50 -35.26 51.59
CA LEU A 207 -2.94 -36.56 51.08
C LEU A 207 -1.77 -37.54 51.07
N GLU A 208 -2.04 -38.79 51.41
CA GLU A 208 -1.06 -39.88 51.37
C GLU A 208 -0.73 -40.26 49.92
N SER A 209 0.55 -40.46 49.60
CA SER A 209 1.06 -40.70 48.26
C SER A 209 1.88 -42.00 48.21
N LYS A 210 1.80 -42.72 47.09
CA LYS A 210 2.48 -44.00 46.84
C LYS A 210 3.92 -43.84 46.31
N GLY A 211 4.52 -42.65 46.42
CA GLY A 211 5.81 -42.36 45.80
C GLY A 211 5.66 -41.86 44.35
N GLN A 212 6.75 -41.98 43.57
CA GLN A 212 6.86 -41.56 42.16
C GLN A 212 6.33 -40.15 41.89
N THR A 213 6.63 -39.19 42.77
CA THR A 213 6.13 -37.82 42.65
C THR A 213 7.00 -36.78 43.34
N TYR A 214 6.92 -35.53 42.86
CA TYR A 214 7.52 -34.39 43.54
C TYR A 214 6.73 -33.99 44.79
N VAL A 215 7.44 -33.86 45.90
CA VAL A 215 6.95 -33.27 47.15
C VAL A 215 8.01 -32.28 47.66
N ASN A 216 7.62 -31.01 47.85
CA ASN A 216 8.51 -29.92 48.26
C ASN A 216 9.84 -29.83 47.45
N GLY A 217 9.76 -30.04 46.12
CA GLY A 217 10.93 -29.98 45.22
C GLY A 217 11.85 -31.20 45.24
N ILE A 218 11.52 -32.25 46.01
CA ILE A 218 12.21 -33.55 46.02
C ILE A 218 11.35 -34.56 45.28
N PHE A 219 11.92 -35.28 44.31
CA PHE A 219 11.28 -36.44 43.68
C PHE A 219 11.53 -37.69 44.53
N TYR A 220 10.45 -38.38 44.88
CA TYR A 220 10.49 -39.64 45.62
C TYR A 220 10.21 -40.81 44.68
N ASP A 221 10.93 -41.93 44.84
CA ASP A 221 10.70 -43.18 44.13
C ASP A 221 9.46 -43.94 44.66
N GLU A 222 9.15 -45.11 44.10
CA GLU A 222 8.08 -46.00 44.60
C GLU A 222 8.33 -46.55 46.02
N ASN A 223 9.56 -46.46 46.53
CA ASN A 223 9.94 -46.88 47.88
C ASN A 223 9.90 -45.73 48.91
N ILE A 224 9.35 -44.56 48.53
CA ILE A 224 9.24 -43.36 49.38
C ILE A 224 10.63 -42.81 49.80
N LYS A 225 11.66 -43.03 48.98
CA LYS A 225 13.03 -42.50 49.15
C LYS A 225 13.33 -41.39 48.13
N PRO A 226 14.15 -40.39 48.46
CA PRO A 226 14.62 -39.41 47.48
C PRO A 226 15.39 -40.09 46.34
N ALA A 227 14.87 -39.97 45.12
CA ALA A 227 15.36 -40.71 43.96
C ALA A 227 16.85 -40.47 43.67
N SER A 228 17.59 -41.54 43.38
CA SER A 228 19.03 -41.47 43.03
C SER A 228 19.36 -42.52 41.97
N GLY A 229 19.84 -42.09 40.79
CA GLY A 229 19.88 -42.90 39.58
C GLY A 229 18.87 -42.42 38.52
N TRP A 230 18.65 -43.20 37.47
CA TRP A 230 17.69 -42.88 36.40
C TRP A 230 16.25 -43.19 36.83
N TYR A 231 15.35 -42.20 36.71
CA TYR A 231 13.90 -42.35 36.91
C TYR A 231 13.14 -41.51 35.87
N ASP A 232 11.96 -41.97 35.45
CA ASP A 232 10.98 -41.11 34.78
C ASP A 232 10.20 -40.31 35.83
N ASP A 233 10.07 -39.00 35.63
CA ASP A 233 9.34 -38.11 36.54
C ASP A 233 7.92 -37.74 36.08
N GLY A 234 7.43 -38.44 35.06
CA GLY A 234 6.17 -38.18 34.38
C GLY A 234 6.30 -37.19 33.21
N THR A 235 7.52 -36.71 32.91
CA THR A 235 7.80 -35.86 31.74
C THR A 235 8.86 -36.45 30.81
N ALA A 236 9.88 -37.10 31.38
CA ALA A 236 10.87 -37.93 30.70
C ALA A 236 11.75 -38.62 31.75
N TRP A 237 12.64 -39.51 31.29
CA TRP A 237 13.77 -40.00 32.08
C TRP A 237 14.77 -38.90 32.42
N TYR A 238 15.16 -38.83 33.69
CA TYR A 238 16.24 -37.99 34.22
C TYR A 238 17.09 -38.77 35.23
N PHE A 239 18.38 -38.46 35.30
CA PHE A 239 19.27 -38.89 36.36
C PHE A 239 19.09 -37.98 37.59
N PHE A 240 18.66 -38.56 38.70
CA PHE A 240 18.49 -37.90 39.98
C PHE A 240 19.66 -38.22 40.92
N LYS A 241 19.88 -37.32 41.89
CA LYS A 241 20.67 -37.57 43.08
C LYS A 241 20.00 -36.85 44.25
N ASP A 242 19.82 -37.53 45.37
CA ASP A 242 19.15 -36.99 46.57
C ASP A 242 17.75 -36.39 46.25
N GLY A 243 17.04 -37.02 45.31
CA GLY A 243 15.72 -36.61 44.80
C GLY A 243 15.72 -35.34 43.93
N LYS A 244 16.87 -34.84 43.46
CA LYS A 244 16.97 -33.69 42.55
C LYS A 244 17.64 -34.07 41.23
N LYS A 245 17.18 -33.48 40.11
CA LYS A 245 17.77 -33.70 38.78
C LYS A 245 19.24 -33.26 38.78
N TYR A 246 20.15 -34.20 38.62
CA TYR A 246 21.55 -33.99 38.99
C TYR A 246 22.31 -33.12 37.97
N THR A 247 23.32 -32.39 38.45
CA THR A 247 24.28 -31.66 37.61
C THR A 247 25.67 -31.87 38.20
N GLY A 248 26.61 -32.34 37.38
CA GLY A 248 27.92 -32.84 37.83
C GLY A 248 28.27 -34.19 37.23
N LYS A 249 29.42 -34.74 37.65
CA LYS A 249 29.86 -36.09 37.29
C LYS A 249 29.17 -37.15 38.16
N ALA A 250 28.64 -38.19 37.54
CA ALA A 250 28.21 -39.41 38.22
C ALA A 250 28.53 -40.64 37.35
N VAL A 251 28.46 -41.83 37.95
CA VAL A 251 28.58 -43.10 37.23
C VAL A 251 27.19 -43.68 37.02
N ASP A 252 26.90 -44.14 35.81
CA ASP A 252 25.73 -44.96 35.49
C ASP A 252 26.13 -46.19 34.64
N GLY A 253 25.16 -46.88 34.05
CA GLY A 253 25.41 -48.08 33.23
C GLY A 253 26.30 -47.85 31.99
N ASN A 254 26.56 -46.60 31.59
CA ASN A 254 27.40 -46.23 30.46
C ASN A 254 28.80 -45.69 30.88
N GLY A 255 29.12 -45.70 32.18
CA GLY A 255 30.41 -45.28 32.76
C GLY A 255 30.34 -43.97 33.55
N GLU A 256 31.49 -43.31 33.76
CA GLU A 256 31.49 -41.92 34.25
C GLU A 256 30.93 -40.99 33.16
N MET A 257 29.88 -40.25 33.51
CA MET A 257 29.17 -39.31 32.66
C MET A 257 29.00 -37.97 33.36
N TYR A 258 29.09 -36.88 32.60
CA TYR A 258 28.67 -35.56 33.08
C TYR A 258 27.18 -35.34 32.79
N PHE A 259 26.43 -34.92 33.81
CA PHE A 259 25.01 -34.61 33.74
C PHE A 259 24.76 -33.11 33.87
N VAL A 260 23.74 -32.62 33.17
CA VAL A 260 23.19 -31.26 33.32
C VAL A 260 21.68 -31.38 33.45
N LYS A 261 21.14 -30.91 34.58
CA LYS A 261 19.70 -30.98 34.92
C LYS A 261 19.09 -32.38 34.70
N GLY A 262 19.85 -33.42 35.04
CA GLY A 262 19.46 -34.83 34.95
C GLY A 262 19.51 -35.43 33.55
N LYS A 263 20.10 -34.78 32.54
CA LYS A 263 20.37 -35.39 31.23
C LYS A 263 21.86 -35.41 30.94
N TYR A 264 22.31 -36.31 30.08
CA TYR A 264 23.70 -36.35 29.62
C TYR A 264 24.11 -35.01 29.00
N ALA A 265 25.28 -34.50 29.39
CA ALA A 265 25.79 -33.23 28.93
C ALA A 265 26.06 -33.28 27.41
N ASN A 266 25.45 -32.33 26.69
CA ASN A 266 25.61 -32.04 25.28
C ASN A 266 25.88 -30.54 25.11
N THR A 267 26.85 -30.04 25.85
CA THR A 267 27.08 -28.60 26.06
C THR A 267 28.46 -28.34 26.70
N TYR A 268 28.81 -27.06 26.82
CA TYR A 268 30.01 -26.63 27.54
C TYR A 268 29.77 -26.56 29.05
N VAL A 269 30.70 -27.12 29.81
CA VAL A 269 30.82 -26.92 31.26
C VAL A 269 32.25 -26.48 31.54
N ASP A 270 32.42 -25.32 32.18
CA ASP A 270 33.73 -24.74 32.53
C ASP A 270 34.74 -24.68 31.36
N GLY A 271 34.23 -24.38 30.15
CA GLY A 271 35.03 -24.31 28.93
C GLY A 271 35.42 -25.67 28.32
N ILE A 272 34.83 -26.76 28.81
CA ILE A 272 35.00 -28.14 28.32
C ILE A 272 33.68 -28.60 27.69
N PHE A 273 33.72 -28.99 26.40
CA PHE A 273 32.56 -29.55 25.72
C PHE A 273 32.40 -31.04 26.02
N TYR A 274 31.20 -31.40 26.46
CA TYR A 274 30.76 -32.77 26.62
C TYR A 274 29.72 -33.11 25.54
N LYS A 275 29.87 -34.28 24.92
CA LYS A 275 28.93 -34.87 23.97
C LYS A 275 28.41 -36.17 24.57
N ASP A 276 27.09 -36.28 24.70
CA ASP A 276 26.39 -37.43 25.30
C ASP A 276 27.02 -37.89 26.63
N GLY A 277 27.37 -36.91 27.48
CA GLY A 277 27.92 -37.11 28.81
C GLY A 277 29.43 -37.34 28.86
N LYS A 278 30.09 -37.64 27.73
CA LYS A 278 31.53 -37.90 27.65
C LYS A 278 32.30 -36.70 27.12
N LEU A 279 33.59 -36.58 27.47
CA LEU A 279 34.47 -35.55 26.93
C LEU A 279 34.55 -35.70 25.39
N ALA A 280 34.33 -34.60 24.65
CA ALA A 280 34.47 -34.63 23.21
C ALA A 280 35.94 -34.84 22.81
N ASN A 281 36.21 -35.89 22.03
CA ASN A 281 37.55 -36.30 21.60
C ASN A 281 37.59 -36.64 20.09
N TRP A 282 36.65 -36.08 19.32
CA TRP A 282 36.52 -36.26 17.88
C TRP A 282 35.81 -35.05 17.26
N TRP A 283 35.46 -35.13 15.98
CA TRP A 283 34.45 -34.28 15.37
C TRP A 283 33.11 -34.39 16.13
N CYS A 284 32.61 -33.25 16.61
CA CYS A 284 31.29 -33.11 17.25
C CYS A 284 30.66 -31.78 16.82
N ASP A 285 29.34 -31.77 16.66
CA ASP A 285 28.54 -30.54 16.64
C ASP A 285 28.46 -29.96 18.06
N ASP A 286 28.70 -28.66 18.22
CA ASP A 286 28.63 -27.96 19.50
C ASP A 286 27.37 -27.10 19.72
N GLY A 287 26.43 -27.19 18.77
CA GLY A 287 25.22 -26.38 18.70
C GLY A 287 25.34 -25.15 17.78
N ASN A 288 26.54 -24.84 17.28
CA ASN A 288 26.78 -23.79 16.29
C ASN A 288 27.28 -24.38 14.96
N ASP A 289 28.22 -25.33 15.03
CA ASP A 289 28.85 -25.98 13.89
C ASP A 289 29.63 -27.23 14.35
N TRP A 290 30.16 -28.00 13.40
CA TRP A 290 31.07 -29.10 13.65
C TRP A 290 32.50 -28.62 13.93
N TYR A 291 33.09 -29.17 14.99
CA TYR A 291 34.49 -28.94 15.37
C TYR A 291 35.15 -30.25 15.81
N PHE A 292 36.43 -30.41 15.49
CA PHE A 292 37.28 -31.46 16.02
C PHE A 292 37.75 -31.09 17.43
N PHE A 293 37.29 -31.84 18.43
CA PHE A 293 37.66 -31.67 19.83
C PHE A 293 38.74 -32.66 20.25
N GLN A 294 39.63 -32.23 21.14
CA GLN A 294 40.49 -33.12 21.91
C GLN A 294 40.41 -32.74 23.39
N LYS A 295 40.18 -33.71 24.27
CA LYS A 295 39.96 -33.52 25.72
C LYS A 295 38.88 -32.46 26.04
N GLY A 296 37.83 -32.42 25.23
CA GLY A 296 36.71 -31.48 25.33
C GLY A 296 37.01 -30.03 24.90
N LYS A 297 38.17 -29.75 24.29
CA LYS A 297 38.50 -28.41 23.75
C LYS A 297 38.64 -28.46 22.23
N LYS A 298 38.21 -27.40 21.54
CA LYS A 298 38.40 -27.26 20.08
C LYS A 298 39.89 -27.29 19.77
N HIS A 299 40.33 -28.21 18.92
CA HIS A 299 41.75 -28.53 18.80
C HIS A 299 42.57 -27.41 18.13
N LYS A 300 43.83 -27.26 18.54
CA LYS A 300 44.84 -26.46 17.84
C LYS A 300 46.14 -27.26 17.77
N GLY A 301 46.65 -27.46 16.55
CA GLY A 301 47.81 -28.31 16.29
C GLY A 301 47.45 -29.51 15.41
N TYR A 302 48.37 -30.46 15.27
CA TYR A 302 48.10 -31.68 14.50
C TYR A 302 47.12 -32.61 15.21
N GLY A 303 46.17 -33.14 14.46
CA GLY A 303 45.31 -34.26 14.82
C GLY A 303 45.27 -35.31 13.69
N ILE A 304 44.55 -36.39 13.92
CA ILE A 304 44.26 -37.42 12.91
C ILE A 304 42.75 -37.67 12.97
N ASP A 305 42.10 -37.62 11.82
CA ASP A 305 40.71 -38.03 11.64
C ASP A 305 40.57 -39.00 10.46
N ALA A 306 39.33 -39.25 10.00
CA ALA A 306 39.03 -40.13 8.87
C ALA A 306 39.73 -39.71 7.55
N ASN A 307 40.09 -38.43 7.40
CA ASN A 307 40.81 -37.91 6.23
C ASN A 307 42.34 -37.94 6.42
N GLY A 308 42.83 -38.50 7.54
CA GLY A 308 44.25 -38.68 7.87
C GLY A 308 44.81 -37.56 8.79
N LYS A 309 46.13 -37.41 8.83
CA LYS A 309 46.78 -36.33 9.59
C LYS A 309 46.40 -34.96 9.03
N ARG A 310 46.01 -34.03 9.90
CA ARG A 310 45.67 -32.62 9.58
C ARG A 310 46.13 -31.68 10.68
N TYR A 311 46.45 -30.44 10.31
CA TYR A 311 46.57 -29.34 11.25
C TYR A 311 45.19 -28.71 11.47
N PHE A 312 44.80 -28.56 12.73
CA PHE A 312 43.56 -27.93 13.15
C PHE A 312 43.83 -26.56 13.78
N LEU A 313 42.94 -25.61 13.54
CA LEU A 313 42.93 -24.28 14.16
C LEU A 313 41.52 -24.04 14.70
N ASN A 314 41.39 -23.90 16.02
CA ASN A 314 40.10 -23.76 16.71
C ASN A 314 39.08 -24.85 16.31
N GLY A 315 39.53 -26.10 16.20
CA GLY A 315 38.72 -27.27 15.87
C GLY A 315 38.33 -27.41 14.40
N LYS A 316 38.69 -26.49 13.51
CA LYS A 316 38.51 -26.65 12.05
C LYS A 316 39.84 -26.93 11.36
N TYR A 317 39.81 -27.50 10.16
CA TYR A 317 41.01 -27.62 9.32
C TYR A 317 41.64 -26.25 9.07
N ALA A 318 42.96 -26.16 9.23
CA ALA A 318 43.68 -24.92 9.01
C ALA A 318 43.65 -24.51 7.52
N ASN A 319 43.14 -23.32 7.25
CA ASN A 319 43.15 -22.62 5.97
C ASN A 319 43.77 -21.22 6.23
N ALA A 320 45.04 -21.22 6.62
CA ALA A 320 45.72 -20.08 7.25
C ALA A 320 47.24 -20.25 7.25
N TYR A 321 47.96 -19.14 7.42
CA TYR A 321 49.38 -19.14 7.75
C TYR A 321 49.61 -19.52 9.22
N ILE A 322 50.55 -20.43 9.45
CA ILE A 322 51.00 -20.87 10.78
C ILE A 322 52.51 -21.02 10.69
N ASP A 323 53.24 -20.19 11.45
CA ASP A 323 54.70 -20.13 11.45
C ASP A 323 55.26 -19.97 10.01
N ASP A 324 54.75 -18.96 9.30
CA ASP A 324 54.96 -18.61 7.88
C ASP A 324 54.61 -19.68 6.82
N ILE A 325 54.20 -20.88 7.25
CA ILE A 325 53.74 -21.97 6.37
C ILE A 325 52.23 -21.84 6.17
N PHE A 326 51.78 -21.67 4.92
CA PHE A 326 50.35 -21.74 4.59
C PHE A 326 49.83 -23.18 4.62
N TYR A 327 48.76 -23.39 5.37
CA TYR A 327 47.97 -24.62 5.37
C TYR A 327 46.67 -24.40 4.59
N SER A 328 46.31 -25.38 3.76
CA SER A 328 45.02 -25.48 3.05
C SER A 328 44.41 -26.85 3.35
N GLU A 329 43.13 -26.88 3.73
CA GLU A 329 42.44 -28.07 4.26
C GLU A 329 43.20 -28.80 5.38
N GLY A 330 43.99 -28.09 6.18
CA GLY A 330 44.84 -28.65 7.23
C GLY A 330 46.07 -29.43 6.72
N LYS A 331 46.40 -29.35 5.43
CA LYS A 331 47.66 -29.85 4.84
C LYS A 331 48.57 -28.66 4.53
N ILE A 332 49.89 -28.85 4.53
CA ILE A 332 50.84 -27.85 4.01
C ILE A 332 50.54 -27.64 2.51
N ALA A 333 50.35 -26.39 2.08
CA ALA A 333 50.01 -26.08 0.69
C ALA A 333 51.16 -26.40 -0.27
N ASN A 334 50.89 -27.17 -1.32
CA ASN A 334 51.87 -27.63 -2.31
C ASN A 334 51.32 -27.54 -3.76
N TRP A 335 50.37 -26.64 -3.98
CA TRP A 335 49.70 -26.41 -5.26
C TRP A 335 49.14 -24.99 -5.31
N TRP A 336 48.35 -24.69 -6.36
CA TRP A 336 47.42 -23.57 -6.33
C TRP A 336 46.43 -23.70 -5.16
N CYS A 337 46.39 -22.69 -4.30
CA CYS A 337 45.42 -22.54 -3.21
C CYS A 337 45.02 -21.06 -3.08
N ASP A 338 43.80 -20.81 -2.62
CA ASP A 338 43.37 -19.49 -2.12
C ASP A 338 43.96 -19.27 -0.72
N ASP A 339 44.50 -18.08 -0.45
CA ASP A 339 45.05 -17.71 0.87
C ASP A 339 44.15 -16.76 1.69
N GLY A 340 42.95 -16.48 1.18
CA GLY A 340 42.01 -15.50 1.73
C GLY A 340 42.11 -14.12 1.09
N ASN A 341 43.13 -13.85 0.28
CA ASN A 341 43.27 -12.62 -0.51
C ASN A 341 43.14 -12.88 -2.02
N ASP A 342 43.77 -13.95 -2.51
CA ASP A 342 43.74 -14.39 -3.91
C ASP A 342 44.30 -15.82 -4.03
N TRP A 343 44.29 -16.37 -5.24
CA TRP A 343 44.93 -17.64 -5.58
C TRP A 343 46.44 -17.47 -5.80
N TYR A 344 47.21 -18.38 -5.20
CA TYR A 344 48.66 -18.46 -5.31
C TYR A 344 49.11 -19.92 -5.42
N PHE A 345 50.17 -20.15 -6.21
CA PHE A 345 50.86 -21.42 -6.29
C PHE A 345 51.88 -21.53 -5.15
N PHE A 346 51.65 -22.49 -4.25
CA PHE A 346 52.49 -22.76 -3.09
C PHE A 346 53.41 -23.97 -3.32
N GLN A 347 54.61 -23.93 -2.76
CA GLN A 347 55.44 -25.10 -2.52
C GLN A 347 55.88 -25.12 -1.06
N LYS A 348 55.70 -26.25 -0.37
CA LYS A 348 56.00 -26.42 1.07
C LYS A 348 55.37 -25.35 1.98
N GLY A 349 54.21 -24.84 1.60
CA GLY A 349 53.45 -23.79 2.31
C GLY A 349 53.89 -22.36 2.00
N ILE A 350 54.89 -22.15 1.14
CA ILE A 350 55.42 -20.82 0.81
C ILE A 350 55.03 -20.46 -0.63
N LYS A 351 54.68 -19.19 -0.89
CA LYS A 351 54.37 -18.68 -2.23
C LYS A 351 55.57 -18.84 -3.15
N HIS A 352 55.40 -19.59 -4.24
CA HIS A 352 56.53 -20.06 -5.04
C HIS A 352 57.24 -18.95 -5.81
N ASN A 353 58.55 -19.09 -5.97
CA ASN A 353 59.39 -18.22 -6.79
C ASN A 353 60.33 -19.08 -7.64
N GLY A 354 60.42 -18.80 -8.94
CA GLY A 354 61.16 -19.61 -9.90
C GLY A 354 60.26 -20.57 -10.70
N TYR A 355 60.84 -21.60 -11.30
CA TYR A 355 60.05 -22.56 -12.11
C TYR A 355 59.23 -23.51 -11.24
N GLY A 356 57.95 -23.66 -11.56
CA GLY A 356 57.05 -24.70 -11.07
C GLY A 356 56.40 -25.46 -12.23
N ILE A 357 55.64 -26.49 -11.91
CA ILE A 357 54.79 -27.23 -12.85
C ILE A 357 53.39 -27.27 -12.25
N ASP A 358 52.38 -26.84 -13.02
CA ASP A 358 50.97 -27.02 -12.69
C ASP A 358 50.21 -27.67 -13.85
N ALA A 359 48.88 -27.65 -13.82
CA ALA A 359 48.01 -28.23 -14.86
C ALA A 359 48.26 -27.66 -16.28
N ASN A 360 48.85 -26.47 -16.39
CA ASN A 360 49.21 -25.83 -17.66
C ASN A 360 50.65 -26.16 -18.10
N GLY A 361 51.37 -26.99 -17.33
CA GLY A 361 52.76 -27.38 -17.56
C GLY A 361 53.77 -26.52 -16.80
N LYS A 362 55.02 -26.49 -17.28
CA LYS A 362 56.10 -25.71 -16.66
C LYS A 362 55.84 -24.20 -16.82
N ARG A 363 55.95 -23.44 -15.73
CA ARG A 363 55.79 -21.97 -15.68
C ARG A 363 56.79 -21.34 -14.72
N TYR A 364 57.15 -20.09 -14.95
CA TYR A 364 57.93 -19.27 -14.01
C TYR A 364 56.96 -18.47 -13.13
N PHE A 365 57.18 -18.52 -11.81
CA PHE A 365 56.36 -17.91 -10.78
C PHE A 365 57.14 -16.82 -10.04
N VAL A 366 56.44 -15.77 -9.63
CA VAL A 366 56.93 -14.71 -8.75
C VAL A 366 55.87 -14.44 -7.70
N ASN A 367 56.24 -14.55 -6.42
CA ASN A 367 55.35 -14.50 -5.26
C ASN A 367 54.05 -15.33 -5.45
N GLY A 368 54.21 -16.57 -5.90
CA GLY A 368 53.11 -17.53 -6.11
C GLY A 368 52.23 -17.26 -7.33
N LYS A 369 52.41 -16.17 -8.08
CA LYS A 369 51.64 -15.90 -9.31
C LYS A 369 52.50 -16.11 -10.56
N TYR A 370 51.85 -16.37 -11.70
CA TYR A 370 52.53 -16.42 -12.99
C TYR A 370 53.30 -15.13 -13.28
N ALA A 371 54.58 -15.27 -13.60
CA ALA A 371 55.44 -14.14 -13.91
C ALA A 371 54.91 -13.38 -15.14
N ASN A 372 54.71 -12.09 -14.95
CA ASN A 372 54.34 -11.13 -15.98
C ASN A 372 55.20 -9.88 -15.79
N GLY A 373 56.25 -9.75 -16.62
CA GLY A 373 57.25 -8.69 -16.54
C GLY A 373 58.63 -9.19 -16.91
N VAL A 374 59.65 -8.32 -16.83
CA VAL A 374 61.05 -8.73 -16.99
C VAL A 374 61.60 -9.20 -15.65
N TYR A 375 62.08 -10.45 -15.60
CA TYR A 375 62.71 -11.04 -14.42
C TYR A 375 64.02 -11.73 -14.86
N ASN A 376 65.12 -11.45 -14.16
CA ASN A 376 66.45 -12.01 -14.47
C ASN A 376 66.85 -11.85 -15.96
N GLY A 377 66.54 -10.68 -16.54
CA GLY A 377 66.84 -10.36 -17.95
C GLY A 377 65.90 -10.98 -19.00
N LYS A 378 64.91 -11.79 -18.60
CA LYS A 378 63.95 -12.44 -19.51
C LYS A 378 62.55 -11.84 -19.37
N LEU A 379 61.86 -11.61 -20.48
CA LEU A 379 60.45 -11.23 -20.48
C LEU A 379 59.58 -12.47 -20.24
N TYR A 380 58.70 -12.42 -19.25
CA TYR A 380 57.69 -13.44 -19.01
C TYR A 380 56.28 -12.90 -19.22
N LYS A 381 55.43 -13.71 -19.84
CA LYS A 381 54.00 -13.47 -20.04
C LYS A 381 53.24 -14.73 -19.61
N ASN A 382 52.37 -14.61 -18.61
CA ASN A 382 51.68 -15.75 -17.98
C ASN A 382 52.63 -16.91 -17.61
N GLY A 383 53.81 -16.58 -17.08
CA GLY A 383 54.83 -17.54 -16.66
C GLY A 383 55.58 -18.25 -17.80
N LEU A 384 55.29 -17.92 -19.07
CA LEU A 384 56.06 -18.37 -20.24
C LEU A 384 57.05 -17.30 -20.66
N GLU A 385 58.24 -17.73 -21.11
CA GLU A 385 59.26 -16.84 -21.64
C GLU A 385 58.84 -16.30 -23.03
N SER A 386 58.99 -15.00 -23.24
CA SER A 386 58.55 -14.28 -24.44
C SER A 386 59.73 -13.63 -25.16
N LYS A 387 59.68 -13.64 -26.50
CA LYS A 387 60.70 -13.02 -27.38
C LYS A 387 60.51 -11.52 -27.62
N GLY A 388 59.69 -10.85 -26.81
CA GLY A 388 59.31 -9.45 -27.05
C GLY A 388 58.11 -9.30 -27.99
N GLN A 389 58.00 -8.13 -28.64
CA GLN A 389 56.91 -7.72 -29.54
C GLN A 389 55.50 -8.03 -28.99
N THR A 390 55.28 -7.77 -27.70
CA THR A 390 54.00 -8.11 -27.05
C THR A 390 53.71 -7.28 -25.81
N TYR A 391 52.42 -7.18 -25.48
CA TYR A 391 51.96 -6.60 -24.21
C TYR A 391 52.19 -7.54 -23.03
N VAL A 392 52.77 -7.00 -21.96
CA VAL A 392 52.87 -7.62 -20.62
C VAL A 392 52.55 -6.53 -19.59
N ASN A 393 51.57 -6.77 -18.71
CA ASN A 393 51.03 -5.79 -17.74
C ASN A 393 50.74 -4.39 -18.33
N GLY A 394 50.22 -4.34 -19.57
CA GLY A 394 49.88 -3.08 -20.25
C GLY A 394 51.07 -2.29 -20.80
N ILE A 395 52.30 -2.82 -20.70
CA ILE A 395 53.50 -2.30 -21.36
C ILE A 395 53.75 -3.14 -22.61
N PHE A 396 53.88 -2.50 -23.78
CA PHE A 396 54.35 -3.13 -25.01
C PHE A 396 55.87 -3.15 -25.01
N TYR A 397 56.45 -4.35 -25.18
CA TYR A 397 57.89 -4.55 -25.30
C TYR A 397 58.25 -4.79 -26.77
N ASP A 398 59.36 -4.22 -27.24
CA ASP A 398 59.93 -4.45 -28.57
C ASP A 398 60.61 -5.83 -28.68
N GLU A 399 61.21 -6.18 -29.83
CA GLU A 399 62.03 -7.40 -29.97
C GLU A 399 63.29 -7.45 -29.08
N ASN A 400 63.72 -6.33 -28.51
CA ASN A 400 64.88 -6.22 -27.63
C ASN A 400 64.52 -6.30 -26.14
N ILE A 401 63.26 -6.63 -25.81
CA ILE A 401 62.74 -6.72 -24.43
C ILE A 401 62.79 -5.34 -23.71
N LYS A 402 62.68 -4.24 -24.46
CA LYS A 402 62.59 -2.87 -23.94
C LYS A 402 61.18 -2.30 -24.11
N PRO A 403 60.69 -1.45 -23.19
CA PRO A 403 59.43 -0.73 -23.37
C PRO A 403 59.46 0.15 -24.64
N ALA A 404 58.61 -0.16 -25.60
CA ALA A 404 58.63 0.43 -26.94
C ALA A 404 58.50 1.97 -26.93
N SER A 405 59.29 2.66 -27.74
CA SER A 405 59.25 4.12 -27.88
C SER A 405 59.52 4.53 -29.33
N GLY A 406 58.58 5.24 -29.96
CA GLY A 406 58.51 5.43 -31.41
C GLY A 406 57.34 4.67 -32.05
N TRP A 407 57.31 4.57 -33.37
CA TRP A 407 56.27 3.82 -34.11
C TRP A 407 56.52 2.31 -34.08
N TYR A 408 55.53 1.53 -33.64
CA TYR A 408 55.53 0.07 -33.70
C TYR A 408 54.15 -0.44 -34.12
N ASP A 409 54.10 -1.57 -34.83
CA ASP A 409 52.88 -2.38 -34.94
C ASP A 409 52.74 -3.25 -33.69
N ASP A 410 51.55 -3.27 -33.09
CA ASP A 410 51.26 -4.09 -31.91
C ASP A 410 50.48 -5.38 -32.20
N GLY A 411 50.39 -5.73 -33.49
CA GLY A 411 49.60 -6.84 -34.01
C GLY A 411 48.16 -6.46 -34.34
N THR A 412 47.77 -5.19 -34.14
CA THR A 412 46.44 -4.67 -34.53
C THR A 412 46.53 -3.50 -35.51
N ALA A 413 47.52 -2.63 -35.35
CA ALA A 413 47.91 -1.57 -36.26
C ALA A 413 49.20 -0.90 -35.76
N TRP A 414 49.76 -0.01 -36.58
CA TRP A 414 50.80 0.93 -36.15
C TRP A 414 50.28 1.94 -35.13
N TYR A 415 51.04 2.11 -34.05
CA TYR A 415 50.85 3.13 -33.02
C TYR A 415 52.19 3.75 -32.61
N PHE A 416 52.19 5.04 -32.26
CA PHE A 416 53.31 5.69 -31.61
C PHE A 416 53.28 5.39 -30.10
N PHE A 417 54.34 4.76 -29.60
CA PHE A 417 54.55 4.44 -28.20
C PHE A 417 55.56 5.40 -27.56
N LYS A 418 55.46 5.52 -26.23
CA LYS A 418 56.51 6.05 -25.37
C LYS A 418 56.50 5.26 -24.07
N ASP A 419 57.65 4.82 -23.60
CA ASP A 419 57.81 4.01 -22.38
C ASP A 419 56.90 2.76 -22.38
N GLY A 420 56.72 2.16 -23.56
CA GLY A 420 55.86 1.00 -23.82
C GLY A 420 54.35 1.26 -23.78
N LYS A 421 53.90 2.52 -23.73
CA LYS A 421 52.47 2.89 -23.73
C LYS A 421 52.11 3.72 -24.97
N LYS A 422 50.91 3.50 -25.53
CA LYS A 422 50.39 4.28 -26.67
C LYS A 422 50.29 5.76 -26.29
N TYR A 423 51.12 6.60 -26.91
CA TYR A 423 51.41 7.93 -26.42
C TYR A 423 50.24 8.91 -26.60
N THR A 424 50.14 9.90 -25.71
CA THR A 424 49.22 11.04 -25.83
C THR A 424 49.95 12.30 -25.40
N GLY A 425 49.95 13.33 -26.25
CA GLY A 425 50.80 14.51 -26.10
C GLY A 425 51.56 14.86 -27.38
N LYS A 426 52.41 15.89 -27.31
CA LYS A 426 53.33 16.27 -28.40
C LYS A 426 54.56 15.37 -28.43
N ALA A 427 54.92 14.87 -29.61
CA ALA A 427 56.22 14.26 -29.86
C ALA A 427 56.71 14.62 -31.27
N VAL A 428 57.99 14.38 -31.55
CA VAL A 428 58.57 14.51 -32.89
C VAL A 428 58.67 13.12 -33.51
N ASP A 429 58.23 12.99 -34.77
CA ASP A 429 58.50 11.83 -35.61
C ASP A 429 58.94 12.26 -37.01
N GLY A 430 58.95 11.34 -37.99
CA GLY A 430 59.36 11.62 -39.37
C GLY A 430 58.54 12.71 -40.09
N ASN A 431 57.38 13.12 -39.55
CA ASN A 431 56.52 14.17 -40.10
C ASN A 431 56.63 15.53 -39.36
N GLY A 432 57.55 15.62 -38.38
CA GLY A 432 57.82 16.81 -37.58
C GLY A 432 57.24 16.73 -36.16
N GLU A 433 57.01 17.89 -35.51
CA GLU A 433 56.23 17.93 -34.27
C GLU A 433 54.76 17.60 -34.58
N MET A 434 54.26 16.53 -33.94
CA MET A 434 52.90 16.02 -34.09
C MET A 434 52.26 15.85 -32.72
N TYR A 435 50.97 16.14 -32.62
CA TYR A 435 50.18 15.78 -31.44
C TYR A 435 49.58 14.37 -31.62
N PHE A 436 49.78 13.51 -30.63
CA PHE A 436 49.27 12.14 -30.59
C PHE A 436 48.13 12.00 -29.57
N VAL A 437 47.17 11.14 -29.88
CA VAL A 437 46.11 10.68 -28.97
C VAL A 437 46.04 9.16 -29.07
N LYS A 438 46.28 8.47 -27.96
CA LYS A 438 46.31 7.00 -27.85
C LYS A 438 47.16 6.33 -28.95
N GLY A 439 48.31 6.92 -29.26
CA GLY A 439 49.29 6.44 -30.24
C GLY A 439 48.93 6.68 -31.70
N LYS A 440 47.89 7.44 -32.02
CA LYS A 440 47.61 7.89 -33.40
C LYS A 440 47.63 9.42 -33.48
N TYR A 441 47.84 9.97 -34.66
CA TYR A 441 47.80 11.41 -34.87
C TYR A 441 46.45 12.02 -34.45
N ALA A 442 46.50 13.16 -33.78
CA ALA A 442 45.32 13.86 -33.28
C ALA A 442 44.41 14.33 -34.44
N ASN A 443 43.14 13.96 -34.34
CA ASN A 443 42.05 14.36 -35.23
C ASN A 443 40.85 14.81 -34.37
N THR A 444 41.12 15.75 -33.46
CA THR A 444 40.21 16.13 -32.37
C THR A 444 40.60 17.48 -31.75
N TYR A 445 39.78 17.98 -30.83
CA TYR A 445 40.05 19.18 -30.03
C TYR A 445 40.95 18.87 -28.84
N ILE A 446 42.01 19.65 -28.68
CA ILE A 446 42.92 19.68 -27.53
C ILE A 446 43.06 21.15 -27.12
N ASP A 447 42.80 21.46 -25.85
CA ASP A 447 42.89 22.83 -25.28
C ASP A 447 42.14 23.92 -26.08
N GLY A 448 41.01 23.54 -26.68
CA GLY A 448 40.18 24.42 -27.51
C GLY A 448 40.74 24.69 -28.92
N LEU A 449 41.79 23.98 -29.33
CA LEU A 449 42.34 23.98 -30.69
C LEU A 449 42.03 22.64 -31.37
N PHE A 450 41.48 22.68 -32.58
CA PHE A 450 41.32 21.48 -33.40
C PHE A 450 42.65 21.10 -34.06
N TYR A 451 43.03 19.83 -33.88
CA TYR A 451 44.15 19.20 -34.58
C TYR A 451 43.59 18.25 -35.64
N ARG A 452 44.20 18.27 -36.82
CA ARG A 452 43.91 17.38 -37.95
C ARG A 452 45.22 16.71 -38.36
N GLU A 453 45.22 15.39 -38.45
CA GLU A 453 46.40 14.58 -38.78
C GLU A 453 47.65 15.01 -37.95
N GLY A 454 47.44 15.30 -36.66
CA GLY A 454 48.49 15.63 -35.70
C GLY A 454 48.95 17.10 -35.71
N LYS A 455 48.53 17.90 -36.70
CA LYS A 455 48.90 19.31 -36.85
C LYS A 455 47.72 20.23 -36.53
N ILE A 456 47.98 21.47 -36.10
CA ILE A 456 46.94 22.46 -35.80
C ILE A 456 46.18 22.81 -37.08
N ALA A 457 44.85 22.67 -37.09
CA ALA A 457 44.03 22.90 -38.27
C ALA A 457 44.06 24.38 -38.71
N ASN A 458 44.38 24.62 -39.99
CA ASN A 458 44.57 25.97 -40.54
C ASN A 458 44.03 26.10 -41.98
N TRP A 459 42.97 25.35 -42.28
CA TRP A 459 42.23 25.40 -43.55
C TRP A 459 40.80 24.87 -43.35
N TRP A 460 40.07 24.59 -44.43
CA TRP A 460 38.92 23.70 -44.38
C TRP A 460 39.31 22.32 -43.83
N CYS A 461 38.65 21.88 -42.76
CA CYS A 461 38.77 20.54 -42.19
C CYS A 461 37.39 20.04 -41.74
N ASP A 462 37.17 18.73 -41.85
CA ASP A 462 36.10 18.06 -41.11
C ASP A 462 36.57 17.81 -39.66
N ASP A 463 35.73 18.18 -38.69
CA ASP A 463 35.96 18.00 -37.26
C ASP A 463 35.19 16.82 -36.64
N GLY A 464 34.54 16.00 -37.47
CA GLY A 464 33.67 14.91 -37.07
C GLY A 464 32.20 15.31 -36.92
N THR A 465 31.86 16.60 -37.07
CA THR A 465 30.47 17.09 -37.09
C THR A 465 30.08 17.69 -38.44
N ALA A 466 31.00 18.40 -39.10
CA ALA A 466 30.91 18.87 -40.47
C ALA A 466 32.25 19.47 -40.91
N TRP A 467 32.34 19.86 -42.18
CA TRP A 467 33.39 20.74 -42.66
C TRP A 467 33.26 22.16 -42.10
N TYR A 468 34.38 22.71 -41.62
CA TYR A 468 34.54 24.09 -41.16
C TYR A 468 35.89 24.66 -41.61
N PHE A 469 35.93 25.96 -41.90
CA PHE A 469 37.17 26.70 -42.12
C PHE A 469 37.82 27.06 -40.77
N PHE A 470 39.01 26.51 -40.53
CA PHE A 470 39.81 26.76 -39.33
C PHE A 470 40.97 27.72 -39.64
N GLN A 471 41.29 28.57 -38.67
CA GLN A 471 42.56 29.31 -38.65
C GLN A 471 43.18 29.18 -37.26
N LYS A 472 44.46 28.82 -37.17
CA LYS A 472 45.20 28.56 -35.91
C LYS A 472 44.41 27.66 -34.94
N GLY A 473 43.78 26.59 -35.45
CA GLY A 473 43.03 25.60 -34.69
C GLY A 473 41.61 26.00 -34.29
N LYS A 474 41.14 27.21 -34.62
CA LYS A 474 39.80 27.70 -34.22
C LYS A 474 38.89 27.93 -35.42
N LYS A 475 37.60 27.59 -35.27
CA LYS A 475 36.55 27.81 -36.28
C LYS A 475 36.44 29.31 -36.58
N TYR A 476 36.88 29.72 -37.77
CA TYR A 476 37.22 31.11 -38.05
C TYR A 476 35.99 32.02 -38.16
N THR A 477 36.14 33.29 -37.77
CA THR A 477 35.11 34.33 -37.89
C THR A 477 35.77 35.62 -38.37
N GLY A 478 35.33 36.16 -39.51
CA GLY A 478 35.99 37.27 -40.21
C GLY A 478 36.15 37.02 -41.71
N TYR A 479 36.91 37.86 -42.41
CA TYR A 479 37.23 37.65 -43.83
C TYR A 479 38.39 36.66 -44.00
N GLY A 480 38.11 35.49 -44.57
CA GLY A 480 39.11 34.51 -44.98
C GLY A 480 39.25 34.47 -46.50
N VAL A 481 40.25 33.73 -46.97
CA VAL A 481 40.40 33.35 -48.38
C VAL A 481 40.49 31.82 -48.42
N ASP A 482 39.66 31.20 -49.25
CA ASP A 482 39.73 29.78 -49.57
C ASP A 482 39.76 29.56 -51.09
N ALA A 483 39.56 28.32 -51.56
CA ALA A 483 39.54 27.98 -52.98
C ALA A 483 38.47 28.72 -53.81
N ASN A 484 37.42 29.24 -53.17
CA ASN A 484 36.38 30.05 -53.81
C ASN A 484 36.68 31.56 -53.76
N GLY A 485 37.85 31.95 -53.22
CA GLY A 485 38.31 33.34 -53.07
C GLY A 485 38.00 33.93 -51.70
N LYS A 486 37.96 35.27 -51.62
CA LYS A 486 37.64 35.98 -50.36
C LYS A 486 36.17 35.74 -49.95
N ARG A 487 35.94 35.37 -48.70
CA ARG A 487 34.60 35.16 -48.11
C ARG A 487 34.56 35.64 -46.65
N TYR A 488 33.40 36.07 -46.20
CA TYR A 488 33.13 36.30 -44.78
C TYR A 488 32.64 35.01 -44.13
N PHE A 489 33.27 34.63 -43.03
CA PHE A 489 32.99 33.42 -42.26
C PHE A 489 32.41 33.77 -40.89
N ILE A 490 31.49 32.94 -40.41
CA ILE A 490 30.96 32.93 -39.05
C ILE A 490 31.12 31.52 -38.49
N LYS A 491 31.87 31.37 -37.39
CA LYS A 491 32.13 30.08 -36.71
C LYS A 491 32.54 28.96 -37.69
N GLY A 492 33.40 29.28 -38.66
CA GLY A 492 33.96 28.37 -39.65
C GLY A 492 33.05 28.02 -40.83
N LYS A 493 31.85 28.60 -40.94
CA LYS A 493 30.98 28.44 -42.13
C LYS A 493 30.82 29.77 -42.86
N TYR A 494 30.51 29.72 -44.15
CA TYR A 494 30.19 30.93 -44.93
C TYR A 494 29.01 31.68 -44.31
N ALA A 495 29.18 33.00 -44.16
CA ALA A 495 28.16 33.86 -43.58
C ALA A 495 26.88 33.85 -44.44
N ASN A 496 25.75 33.58 -43.80
CA ASN A 496 24.41 33.68 -44.37
C ASN A 496 23.52 34.36 -43.32
N GLY A 497 23.10 35.59 -43.60
CA GLY A 497 22.34 36.46 -42.69
C GLY A 497 22.99 37.84 -42.56
N ILE A 498 22.41 38.71 -41.74
CA ILE A 498 22.97 40.04 -41.46
C ILE A 498 24.05 39.92 -40.39
N TYR A 499 25.25 40.44 -40.68
CA TYR A 499 26.37 40.55 -39.75
C TYR A 499 27.02 41.92 -39.89
N ASN A 500 27.23 42.63 -38.79
CA ASN A 500 27.82 43.98 -38.75
C ASN A 500 27.13 44.96 -39.74
N GLY A 501 25.80 44.94 -39.79
CA GLY A 501 24.98 45.79 -40.67
C GLY A 501 24.93 45.38 -42.16
N LYS A 502 25.65 44.33 -42.58
CA LYS A 502 25.72 43.86 -43.97
C LYS A 502 25.01 42.52 -44.12
N LEU A 503 24.17 42.37 -45.15
CA LEU A 503 23.57 41.09 -45.52
C LEU A 503 24.60 40.23 -46.27
N TYR A 504 24.82 38.99 -45.81
CA TYR A 504 25.68 38.02 -46.47
C TYR A 504 24.88 36.83 -47.01
N LYS A 505 25.27 36.34 -48.19
CA LYS A 505 24.80 35.10 -48.81
C LYS A 505 26.01 34.30 -49.28
N ASN A 506 26.18 33.08 -48.79
CA ASN A 506 27.35 32.23 -49.04
C ASN A 506 28.70 32.95 -48.85
N GLY A 507 28.80 33.79 -47.81
CA GLY A 507 30.00 34.54 -47.45
C GLY A 507 30.32 35.72 -48.36
N LEU A 508 29.47 36.03 -49.34
CA LEU A 508 29.53 37.23 -50.17
C LEU A 508 28.51 38.26 -49.67
N GLU A 509 28.84 39.54 -49.78
CA GLU A 509 27.94 40.64 -49.43
C GLU A 509 26.84 40.79 -50.50
N SER A 510 25.60 41.01 -50.06
CA SER A 510 24.40 41.01 -50.90
C SER A 510 23.66 42.36 -50.82
N LYS A 511 23.11 42.80 -51.96
CA LYS A 511 22.33 44.05 -52.11
C LYS A 511 20.82 43.86 -51.84
N GLY A 512 20.42 42.80 -51.16
CA GLY A 512 19.01 42.51 -50.92
C GLY A 512 18.32 41.80 -52.10
N ARG A 513 16.98 41.93 -52.17
CA ARG A 513 16.07 41.22 -53.10
C ARG A 513 16.43 39.75 -53.29
N THR A 514 16.68 39.02 -52.20
CA THR A 514 17.09 37.62 -52.28
C THR A 514 16.81 36.82 -51.01
N TYR A 515 16.62 35.50 -51.18
CA TYR A 515 16.53 34.56 -50.06
C TYR A 515 17.89 34.32 -49.40
N VAL A 516 17.94 34.44 -48.08
CA VAL A 516 19.07 34.04 -47.22
C VAL A 516 18.50 33.28 -46.02
N ASN A 517 18.94 32.03 -45.81
CA ASN A 517 18.39 31.11 -44.79
C ASN A 517 16.85 31.00 -44.78
N GLY A 518 16.21 31.07 -45.95
CA GLY A 518 14.74 30.99 -46.08
C GLY A 518 13.97 32.27 -45.70
N ILE A 519 14.67 33.37 -45.41
CA ILE A 519 14.10 34.71 -45.28
C ILE A 519 14.37 35.47 -46.59
N PHE A 520 13.32 36.02 -47.21
CA PHE A 520 13.44 36.96 -48.31
C PHE A 520 13.70 38.37 -47.76
N TYR A 521 14.82 38.95 -48.16
CA TYR A 521 15.17 40.33 -47.83
C TYR A 521 14.87 41.24 -49.02
N ASP A 522 14.29 42.41 -48.76
CA ASP A 522 14.03 43.47 -49.74
C ASP A 522 15.32 44.22 -50.14
N GLU A 523 15.19 45.24 -50.98
CA GLU A 523 16.28 46.17 -51.34
C GLU A 523 16.82 47.00 -50.15
N ASN A 524 16.06 47.15 -49.07
CA ASN A 524 16.46 47.84 -47.84
C ASN A 524 17.16 46.91 -46.82
N LEU A 525 17.51 45.69 -47.24
CA LEU A 525 18.07 44.62 -46.40
C LEU A 525 17.16 44.21 -45.21
N SER A 526 15.86 44.45 -45.32
CA SER A 526 14.85 44.13 -44.31
C SER A 526 14.02 42.90 -44.71
N PRO A 527 13.54 42.08 -43.76
CA PRO A 527 12.65 40.95 -44.06
C PRO A 527 11.32 41.46 -44.66
N ALA A 528 11.01 41.02 -45.88
CA ALA A 528 9.88 41.53 -46.66
C ALA A 528 8.52 41.41 -45.95
N ASN A 529 7.69 42.45 -46.02
CA ASN A 529 6.36 42.54 -45.42
C ASN A 529 5.38 43.22 -46.39
N GLY A 530 4.35 42.51 -46.84
CA GLY A 530 3.49 42.91 -47.97
C GLY A 530 3.82 42.16 -49.26
N TRP A 531 3.30 42.63 -50.41
CA TRP A 531 3.54 42.02 -51.72
C TRP A 531 4.94 42.34 -52.26
N TYR A 532 5.70 41.30 -52.64
CA TYR A 532 7.00 41.42 -53.33
C TYR A 532 7.12 40.38 -54.46
N ASP A 533 7.81 40.75 -55.53
CA ASP A 533 8.33 39.83 -56.55
C ASP A 533 9.64 39.18 -56.07
N ASP A 534 9.61 37.86 -55.93
CA ASP A 534 10.72 37.06 -55.41
C ASP A 534 11.72 36.59 -56.48
N GLY A 535 11.54 37.03 -57.73
CA GLY A 535 12.32 36.65 -58.90
C GLY A 535 11.64 35.58 -59.76
N PHE A 536 10.51 35.00 -59.31
CA PHE A 536 9.67 34.11 -60.11
C PHE A 536 8.25 34.65 -60.30
N THR A 537 7.63 35.14 -59.22
CA THR A 537 6.33 35.82 -59.27
C THR A 537 6.07 36.61 -57.98
N TRP A 538 4.95 37.33 -57.94
CA TRP A 538 4.52 38.07 -56.77
C TRP A 538 3.98 37.14 -55.69
N TYR A 539 4.40 37.37 -54.45
CA TYR A 539 3.91 36.72 -53.24
C TYR A 539 3.71 37.75 -52.13
N PHE A 540 2.69 37.55 -51.29
CA PHE A 540 2.53 38.27 -50.04
C PHE A 540 3.46 37.67 -48.98
N PHE A 541 4.40 38.47 -48.49
CA PHE A 541 5.33 38.12 -47.43
C PHE A 541 4.89 38.71 -46.09
N LYS A 542 5.25 38.02 -45.01
CA LYS A 542 5.27 38.57 -43.66
C LYS A 542 6.57 38.13 -43.00
N ASP A 543 7.30 39.09 -42.45
CA ASP A 543 8.60 38.90 -41.77
C ASP A 543 9.61 38.11 -42.63
N GLY A 544 9.60 38.38 -43.94
CA GLY A 544 10.43 37.76 -44.98
C GLY A 544 10.02 36.33 -45.37
N LYS A 545 8.85 35.84 -44.96
CA LYS A 545 8.33 34.51 -45.36
C LYS A 545 7.00 34.64 -46.10
N LYS A 546 6.77 33.78 -47.10
CA LYS A 546 5.49 33.70 -47.82
C LYS A 546 4.36 33.39 -46.83
N TYR A 547 3.33 34.22 -46.79
CA TYR A 547 2.38 34.24 -45.69
C TYR A 547 1.22 33.25 -45.88
N THR A 548 0.80 32.62 -44.79
CA THR A 548 -0.42 31.80 -44.71
C THR A 548 -1.26 32.27 -43.52
N GLY A 549 -2.51 32.66 -43.77
CA GLY A 549 -3.40 33.25 -42.77
C GLY A 549 -4.19 34.46 -43.28
N LYS A 550 -4.95 35.10 -42.40
CA LYS A 550 -5.66 36.36 -42.68
C LYS A 550 -4.69 37.56 -42.59
N ALA A 551 -4.65 38.38 -43.63
CA ALA A 551 -3.99 39.69 -43.62
C ALA A 551 -4.82 40.71 -44.42
N VAL A 552 -4.50 42.00 -44.26
CA VAL A 552 -5.11 43.08 -45.05
C VAL A 552 -4.14 43.50 -46.14
N ASP A 553 -4.63 43.62 -47.36
CA ASP A 553 -3.93 44.24 -48.49
C ASP A 553 -4.87 45.21 -49.24
N GLY A 554 -4.48 45.64 -50.45
CA GLY A 554 -5.27 46.56 -51.27
C GLY A 554 -6.68 46.05 -51.65
N ASN A 555 -6.96 44.75 -51.52
CA ASN A 555 -8.25 44.12 -51.83
C ASN A 555 -9.12 43.85 -50.59
N GLY A 556 -8.68 44.27 -49.40
CA GLY A 556 -9.38 44.15 -48.12
C GLY A 556 -8.74 43.11 -47.19
N GLU A 557 -9.53 42.54 -46.26
CA GLU A 557 -9.09 41.35 -45.52
C GLU A 557 -9.16 40.12 -46.43
N MET A 558 -8.01 39.51 -46.67
CA MET A 558 -7.82 38.36 -47.55
C MET A 558 -7.22 37.20 -46.77
N TYR A 559 -7.62 35.97 -47.09
CA TYR A 559 -6.92 34.77 -46.63
C TYR A 559 -5.84 34.37 -47.64
N PHE A 560 -4.61 34.18 -47.15
CA PHE A 560 -3.46 33.77 -47.93
C PHE A 560 -3.05 32.32 -47.64
N ILE A 561 -2.53 31.65 -48.65
CA ILE A 561 -1.83 30.35 -48.57
C ILE A 561 -0.53 30.49 -49.36
N GLU A 562 0.61 30.28 -48.71
CA GLU A 562 1.96 30.38 -49.28
C GLU A 562 2.21 31.68 -50.08
N GLY A 563 1.66 32.80 -49.58
CA GLY A 563 1.79 34.12 -50.18
C GLY A 563 0.89 34.38 -51.39
N LYS A 564 -0.04 33.49 -51.72
CA LYS A 564 -1.10 33.71 -52.73
C LYS A 564 -2.47 33.74 -52.07
N TYR A 565 -3.47 34.34 -52.72
CA TYR A 565 -4.85 34.27 -52.21
C TYR A 565 -5.34 32.83 -52.15
N ALA A 566 -6.06 32.49 -51.09
CA ALA A 566 -6.60 31.14 -50.88
C ALA A 566 -7.68 30.80 -51.91
N ASN A 567 -7.49 29.71 -52.63
CA ASN A 567 -8.54 29.04 -53.40
C ASN A 567 -8.65 27.59 -52.91
N ALA A 568 -9.22 27.42 -51.70
CA ALA A 568 -9.12 26.19 -50.91
C ALA A 568 -10.11 26.14 -49.72
N TYR A 569 -10.30 24.94 -49.18
CA TYR A 569 -11.01 24.72 -47.91
C TYR A 569 -10.15 25.03 -46.69
N ILE A 570 -10.61 25.96 -45.86
CA ILE A 570 -10.00 26.33 -44.58
C ILE A 570 -11.02 26.09 -43.47
N LYS A 571 -10.75 25.13 -42.58
CA LYS A 571 -11.64 24.73 -41.47
C LYS A 571 -13.08 24.40 -41.90
N GLY A 572 -13.26 23.82 -43.09
CA GLY A 572 -14.57 23.45 -43.64
C GLY A 572 -15.35 24.60 -44.29
N VAL A 573 -14.76 25.80 -44.38
CA VAL A 573 -15.27 26.93 -45.17
C VAL A 573 -14.39 27.04 -46.43
N PHE A 574 -15.00 27.05 -47.61
CA PHE A 574 -14.30 27.30 -48.86
C PHE A 574 -14.01 28.80 -49.02
N TYR A 575 -12.75 29.13 -49.28
CA TYR A 575 -12.32 30.45 -49.70
C TYR A 575 -11.97 30.39 -51.18
N GLY A 576 -12.60 31.24 -51.98
CA GLY A 576 -12.27 31.47 -53.38
C GLY A 576 -11.65 32.85 -53.54
N GLU A 577 -10.55 32.95 -54.26
CA GLU A 577 -9.79 34.22 -54.46
C GLU A 577 -9.48 34.98 -53.15
N GLY A 578 -9.27 34.24 -52.05
CA GLY A 578 -8.95 34.77 -50.72
C GLY A 578 -10.16 35.22 -49.89
N LYS A 579 -11.38 35.17 -50.43
CA LYS A 579 -12.64 35.58 -49.74
C LYS A 579 -13.56 34.37 -49.52
N ILE A 580 -14.47 34.44 -48.54
CA ILE A 580 -15.43 33.36 -48.27
C ILE A 580 -16.37 33.20 -49.46
N ALA A 581 -16.39 32.01 -50.06
CA ALA A 581 -17.05 31.77 -51.34
C ALA A 581 -18.58 31.88 -51.25
N ASN A 582 -19.15 32.73 -52.11
CA ASN A 582 -20.59 32.95 -52.27
C ASN A 582 -20.90 33.10 -53.77
N GLY A 583 -21.66 32.15 -54.34
CA GLY A 583 -21.83 32.00 -55.78
C GLY A 583 -21.14 30.74 -56.34
N TRP A 584 -20.95 30.66 -57.65
CA TRP A 584 -20.25 29.55 -58.32
C TRP A 584 -18.73 29.67 -58.17
N TYR A 585 -18.06 28.61 -57.71
CA TYR A 585 -16.60 28.49 -57.70
C TYR A 585 -16.18 27.07 -58.08
N ASP A 586 -15.02 26.94 -58.75
CA ASP A 586 -14.28 25.68 -58.86
C ASP A 586 -13.56 25.39 -57.53
N ASP A 587 -13.71 24.18 -56.98
CA ASP A 587 -13.05 23.78 -55.73
C ASP A 587 -11.79 22.91 -55.92
N GLY A 588 -11.32 22.80 -57.17
CA GLY A 588 -10.22 21.93 -57.58
C GLY A 588 -10.67 20.55 -58.07
N TYR A 589 -11.97 20.24 -57.98
CA TYR A 589 -12.56 19.03 -58.58
C TYR A 589 -13.58 19.35 -59.67
N ASP A 590 -14.47 20.33 -59.42
CA ASP A 590 -15.58 20.70 -60.30
C ASP A 590 -16.17 22.05 -59.81
N TRP A 591 -17.04 22.67 -60.60
CA TRP A 591 -17.76 23.88 -60.23
C TRP A 591 -18.93 23.59 -59.30
N TYR A 592 -18.99 24.26 -58.15
CA TYR A 592 -20.08 24.13 -57.18
C TYR A 592 -20.62 25.50 -56.77
N PHE A 593 -21.92 25.56 -56.46
CA PHE A 593 -22.55 26.74 -55.90
C PHE A 593 -22.38 26.76 -54.38
N PHE A 594 -21.79 27.84 -53.87
CA PHE A 594 -21.46 28.06 -52.47
C PHE A 594 -22.32 29.17 -51.85
N VAL A 595 -22.66 29.01 -50.57
CA VAL A 595 -23.15 30.07 -49.69
C VAL A 595 -22.38 29.96 -48.38
N ASP A 596 -21.84 31.07 -47.87
CA ASP A 596 -20.95 31.12 -46.69
C ASP A 596 -19.82 30.08 -46.72
N GLY A 597 -19.24 29.87 -47.91
CA GLY A 597 -18.17 28.90 -48.16
C GLY A 597 -18.61 27.42 -48.04
N LYS A 598 -19.91 27.11 -48.08
CA LYS A 598 -20.44 25.74 -48.05
C LYS A 598 -21.24 25.42 -49.31
N LYS A 599 -21.04 24.21 -49.87
CA LYS A 599 -21.76 23.72 -51.05
C LYS A 599 -23.26 23.62 -50.77
N LEU A 600 -24.08 24.39 -51.48
CA LEU A 600 -25.49 24.60 -51.13
C LEU A 600 -26.34 23.33 -51.30
N THR A 601 -27.23 23.08 -50.34
CA THR A 601 -28.33 22.10 -50.48
C THR A 601 -29.61 22.77 -50.02
N GLY A 602 -30.55 22.99 -50.94
CA GLY A 602 -31.68 23.90 -50.75
C GLY A 602 -31.86 24.84 -51.95
N PHE A 603 -32.74 25.85 -51.82
CA PHE A 603 -32.90 26.88 -52.86
C PHE A 603 -31.75 27.89 -52.82
N GLY A 604 -31.18 28.17 -54.00
CA GLY A 604 -30.28 29.29 -54.25
C GLY A 604 -30.80 30.16 -55.38
N VAL A 605 -30.11 31.29 -55.62
CA VAL A 605 -30.31 32.13 -56.80
C VAL A 605 -28.95 32.31 -57.46
N ASP A 606 -28.85 31.93 -58.73
CA ASP A 606 -27.66 32.13 -59.56
C ASP A 606 -28.03 32.86 -60.87
N GLY A 607 -27.13 32.90 -61.86
CA GLY A 607 -27.39 33.54 -63.16
C GLY A 607 -28.59 32.96 -63.90
N ASN A 608 -29.02 31.74 -63.55
CA ASN A 608 -30.18 31.06 -64.11
C ASN A 608 -31.45 31.24 -63.25
N GLY A 609 -31.45 32.19 -62.31
CA GLY A 609 -32.57 32.48 -61.43
C GLY A 609 -32.64 31.56 -60.21
N ARG A 610 -33.85 31.34 -59.67
CA ARG A 610 -34.05 30.51 -58.48
C ARG A 610 -34.00 29.02 -58.87
N ARG A 611 -33.12 28.27 -58.22
CA ARG A 611 -32.85 26.85 -58.49
C ARG A 611 -32.75 26.06 -57.20
N TYR A 612 -33.16 24.80 -57.21
CA TYR A 612 -32.91 23.87 -56.10
C TYR A 612 -31.58 23.15 -56.32
N PHE A 613 -30.70 23.21 -55.32
CA PHE A 613 -29.37 22.62 -55.33
C PHE A 613 -29.28 21.42 -54.38
N VAL A 614 -28.43 20.46 -54.73
CA VAL A 614 -27.99 19.36 -53.87
C VAL A 614 -26.46 19.30 -53.93
N LYS A 615 -25.82 19.49 -52.77
CA LYS A 615 -24.34 19.51 -52.62
C LYS A 615 -23.62 20.44 -53.61
N GLY A 616 -24.20 21.61 -53.89
CA GLY A 616 -23.65 22.64 -54.77
C GLY A 616 -23.86 22.40 -56.26
N LYS A 617 -24.55 21.33 -56.67
CA LYS A 617 -25.00 21.09 -58.05
C LYS A 617 -26.51 21.26 -58.16
N TYR A 618 -27.02 21.52 -59.36
CA TYR A 618 -28.46 21.54 -59.60
C TYR A 618 -29.11 20.17 -59.32
N ALA A 619 -30.30 20.19 -58.73
CA ALA A 619 -31.03 18.98 -58.37
C ALA A 619 -31.64 18.31 -59.60
N ASN A 620 -31.36 17.01 -59.76
CA ASN A 620 -31.88 16.15 -60.81
C ASN A 620 -32.38 14.84 -60.17
N GLY A 621 -33.69 14.59 -60.24
CA GLY A 621 -34.36 13.49 -59.51
C GLY A 621 -35.34 13.98 -58.43
N TYR A 622 -35.86 13.06 -57.63
CA TYR A 622 -36.86 13.32 -56.58
C TYR A 622 -36.20 13.71 -55.24
N TYR A 623 -36.58 14.86 -54.68
CA TYR A 623 -36.08 15.39 -53.40
C TYR A 623 -37.21 16.09 -52.64
N ASN A 624 -37.24 16.00 -51.31
CA ASN A 624 -38.21 16.69 -50.44
C ASN A 624 -39.68 16.63 -50.90
N GLY A 625 -40.11 15.48 -51.44
CA GLY A 625 -41.49 15.25 -51.90
C GLY A 625 -41.80 15.70 -53.34
N LYS A 626 -40.88 16.39 -54.01
CA LYS A 626 -41.02 17.00 -55.34
C LYS A 626 -39.99 16.42 -56.32
N SER A 627 -40.27 16.49 -57.62
CA SER A 627 -39.33 16.05 -58.66
C SER A 627 -38.60 17.27 -59.22
N TYR A 628 -37.30 17.14 -59.48
CA TYR A 628 -36.48 18.21 -60.03
C TYR A 628 -35.76 17.78 -61.30
N LEU A 629 -35.61 18.73 -62.23
CA LEU A 629 -34.74 18.64 -63.40
C LEU A 629 -33.95 19.95 -63.48
N ASP A 630 -32.62 19.87 -63.48
CA ASP A 630 -31.71 21.03 -63.49
C ASP A 630 -32.06 22.12 -62.46
N GLY A 631 -32.55 21.70 -61.29
CA GLY A 631 -32.97 22.57 -60.19
C GLY A 631 -34.34 23.24 -60.36
N GLU A 632 -35.02 23.04 -61.48
CA GLU A 632 -36.44 23.39 -61.67
C GLU A 632 -37.34 22.26 -61.16
N GLU A 633 -38.49 22.62 -60.58
CA GLU A 633 -39.49 21.65 -60.11
C GLU A 633 -40.36 21.17 -61.29
N VAL A 634 -40.63 19.86 -61.38
CA VAL A 634 -41.38 19.25 -62.50
C VAL A 634 -42.43 18.23 -62.04
N ASP A 635 -43.62 18.29 -62.64
CA ASP A 635 -44.68 17.31 -62.45
C ASP A 635 -44.56 16.12 -63.41
N LEU A 636 -44.50 14.91 -62.86
CA LEU A 636 -44.31 13.65 -63.59
C LEU A 636 -45.63 12.88 -63.81
N ALA A 637 -46.73 13.61 -63.96
CA ALA A 637 -48.08 13.04 -64.14
C ALA A 637 -48.62 13.16 -65.58
N ASP A 638 -48.02 14.03 -66.40
CA ASP A 638 -48.48 14.26 -67.77
C ASP A 638 -48.01 13.19 -68.77
N SER A 639 -48.89 12.89 -69.73
CA SER A 639 -48.78 11.73 -70.63
C SER A 639 -47.58 11.75 -71.61
N ASP A 640 -46.82 12.84 -71.64
CA ASP A 640 -45.60 13.01 -72.43
C ASP A 640 -44.39 12.24 -71.86
N TRP A 641 -44.42 11.79 -70.61
CA TRP A 641 -43.30 11.07 -70.01
C TRP A 641 -43.41 9.54 -70.16
N TYR A 642 -42.26 8.86 -70.21
CA TYR A 642 -42.15 7.39 -70.16
C TYR A 642 -40.87 7.00 -69.42
N VAL A 643 -40.82 5.76 -68.90
CA VAL A 643 -39.60 5.20 -68.29
C VAL A 643 -38.86 4.31 -69.30
N THR A 644 -37.55 4.41 -69.36
CA THR A 644 -36.68 3.40 -69.98
C THR A 644 -35.45 3.20 -69.11
N ASP A 645 -35.26 1.95 -68.67
CA ASP A 645 -34.10 1.47 -67.91
C ASP A 645 -33.63 2.38 -66.76
N GLY A 646 -34.60 2.86 -65.96
CA GLY A 646 -34.35 3.69 -64.76
C GLY A 646 -34.36 5.21 -65.02
N VAL A 647 -34.68 5.63 -66.24
CA VAL A 647 -34.68 7.05 -66.64
C VAL A 647 -36.07 7.46 -67.12
N TRP A 648 -36.64 8.53 -66.54
CA TRP A 648 -37.77 9.24 -67.13
C TRP A 648 -37.31 10.01 -68.36
N LYS A 649 -38.03 9.90 -69.48
CA LYS A 649 -37.76 10.64 -70.71
C LYS A 649 -39.03 11.34 -71.21
N SER A 650 -38.89 12.59 -71.62
CA SER A 650 -39.97 13.37 -72.23
C SER A 650 -40.04 13.07 -73.74
N LYS A 651 -41.20 12.60 -74.22
CA LYS A 651 -41.46 12.35 -75.65
C LYS A 651 -41.34 13.62 -76.49
N LYS A 652 -41.75 14.78 -75.94
CA LYS A 652 -41.74 16.07 -76.64
C LYS A 652 -40.39 16.78 -76.61
N THR A 653 -39.69 16.75 -75.48
CA THR A 653 -38.49 17.61 -75.28
C THR A 653 -37.16 16.83 -75.27
N GLY A 654 -37.18 15.51 -75.27
CA GLY A 654 -35.98 14.67 -75.12
C GLY A 654 -35.31 14.73 -73.73
N ARG A 655 -35.67 15.71 -72.90
CA ARG A 655 -35.21 15.87 -71.50
C ARG A 655 -35.36 14.56 -70.73
N SER A 656 -34.37 14.25 -69.91
CA SER A 656 -34.34 13.00 -69.16
C SER A 656 -33.79 13.18 -67.74
N CYS A 657 -34.41 12.50 -66.77
CA CYS A 657 -33.91 12.46 -65.39
C CYS A 657 -33.91 11.01 -64.87
N TYR A 658 -32.89 10.67 -64.09
CA TYR A 658 -32.84 9.38 -63.39
C TYR A 658 -33.91 9.34 -62.31
N VAL A 659 -34.63 8.23 -62.21
CA VAL A 659 -35.55 8.02 -61.09
C VAL A 659 -34.76 7.45 -59.92
N ASN A 660 -34.85 8.09 -58.75
CA ASN A 660 -34.31 7.57 -57.50
C ASN A 660 -35.44 7.00 -56.62
N GLY A 661 -35.19 5.81 -56.06
CA GLY A 661 -36.12 5.11 -55.15
C GLY A 661 -36.99 4.00 -55.79
N ASP A 662 -38.02 3.59 -55.05
CA ASP A 662 -38.82 2.38 -55.28
C ASP A 662 -40.26 2.69 -55.75
N PHE A 663 -40.67 2.07 -56.86
CA PHE A 663 -42.00 2.27 -57.47
C PHE A 663 -42.37 1.17 -58.47
N ILE A 664 -43.67 0.99 -58.69
CA ILE A 664 -44.25 0.15 -59.74
C ILE A 664 -44.61 1.05 -60.93
N VAL A 665 -44.31 0.62 -62.15
CA VAL A 665 -44.72 1.29 -63.40
C VAL A 665 -45.57 0.31 -64.21
N ILE A 666 -46.66 0.78 -64.80
CA ILE A 666 -47.59 -0.02 -65.59
C ILE A 666 -47.86 0.69 -66.91
N SER A 667 -47.48 0.05 -68.01
CA SER A 667 -47.81 0.48 -69.37
C SER A 667 -48.99 -0.30 -69.92
N LEU A 668 -50.07 0.42 -70.18
CA LEU A 668 -51.29 -0.05 -70.82
C LEU A 668 -51.13 -0.19 -72.34
N SER A 669 -50.16 0.51 -72.97
CA SER A 669 -49.84 0.29 -74.39
C SER A 669 -49.09 -1.01 -74.61
N ASP A 670 -48.12 -1.31 -73.73
CA ASP A 670 -47.18 -2.41 -73.94
C ASP A 670 -47.66 -3.71 -73.26
N GLN A 671 -48.71 -3.59 -72.44
CA GLN A 671 -49.20 -4.62 -71.50
C GLN A 671 -48.03 -5.17 -70.66
N LYS A 672 -47.30 -4.25 -70.01
CA LYS A 672 -46.18 -4.55 -69.11
C LYS A 672 -46.32 -3.84 -67.77
N LEU A 673 -45.84 -4.53 -66.74
CA LEU A 673 -45.57 -3.98 -65.41
C LEU A 673 -44.08 -4.10 -65.13
N TRP A 674 -43.49 -3.02 -64.62
CA TRP A 674 -42.12 -2.98 -64.12
C TRP A 674 -42.10 -2.72 -62.63
N LEU A 675 -41.17 -3.40 -61.95
CA LEU A 675 -40.80 -3.09 -60.58
C LEU A 675 -39.47 -2.35 -60.62
N VAL A 676 -39.41 -1.19 -59.98
CA VAL A 676 -38.18 -0.39 -59.83
C VAL A 676 -37.79 -0.36 -58.36
N ARG A 677 -36.51 -0.60 -58.08
CA ARG A 677 -35.87 -0.46 -56.77
C ARG A 677 -34.56 0.29 -56.90
N ASP A 678 -34.33 1.27 -56.03
CA ASP A 678 -33.16 2.16 -56.08
C ASP A 678 -32.88 2.71 -57.50
N GLY A 679 -33.96 3.06 -58.23
CA GLY A 679 -33.89 3.52 -59.62
C GLY A 679 -33.62 2.46 -60.69
N ARG A 680 -33.41 1.19 -60.33
CA ARG A 680 -33.12 0.08 -61.26
C ARG A 680 -34.36 -0.79 -61.49
N ILE A 681 -34.64 -1.15 -62.74
CA ILE A 681 -35.73 -2.08 -63.07
C ILE A 681 -35.34 -3.49 -62.61
N ILE A 682 -35.95 -3.99 -61.54
CA ILE A 682 -35.73 -5.34 -60.98
C ILE A 682 -36.66 -6.41 -61.58
N SER A 683 -37.69 -6.02 -62.32
CA SER A 683 -38.53 -6.97 -63.07
C SER A 683 -39.24 -6.33 -64.26
N LYS A 684 -39.45 -7.12 -65.33
CA LYS A 684 -40.28 -6.77 -66.50
C LYS A 684 -41.32 -7.89 -66.67
N ILE A 685 -42.60 -7.64 -66.40
CA ILE A 685 -43.67 -8.66 -66.30
C ILE A 685 -44.80 -8.37 -67.28
N GLY A 686 -45.33 -9.41 -67.94
CA GLY A 686 -46.52 -9.32 -68.79
C GLY A 686 -47.82 -9.30 -67.98
N ILE A 687 -48.75 -8.41 -68.36
CA ILE A 687 -50.05 -8.22 -67.70
C ILE A 687 -51.21 -8.35 -68.70
N VAL A 688 -52.44 -8.37 -68.19
CA VAL A 688 -53.66 -8.07 -68.95
C VAL A 688 -54.44 -6.98 -68.22
N SER A 689 -54.53 -5.80 -68.81
CA SER A 689 -55.24 -4.64 -68.25
C SER A 689 -56.76 -4.73 -68.43
N GLY A 690 -57.45 -3.70 -67.96
CA GLY A 690 -58.86 -3.45 -68.28
C GLY A 690 -59.09 -3.35 -69.79
N LYS A 691 -60.18 -3.97 -70.26
CA LYS A 691 -60.64 -3.90 -71.66
C LYS A 691 -61.16 -2.49 -72.03
N PRO A 692 -61.30 -2.14 -73.32
CA PRO A 692 -61.69 -0.77 -73.72
C PRO A 692 -63.00 -0.24 -73.12
N SER A 693 -63.98 -1.10 -72.82
CA SER A 693 -65.25 -0.71 -72.16
C SER A 693 -65.18 -0.63 -70.63
N SER A 694 -64.06 -1.02 -70.03
CA SER A 694 -63.77 -0.87 -68.60
C SER A 694 -62.25 -0.79 -68.39
N PRO A 695 -61.60 0.32 -68.83
CA PRO A 695 -60.14 0.43 -68.90
C PRO A 695 -59.50 0.61 -67.53
N THR A 696 -58.22 0.26 -67.40
CA THR A 696 -57.44 0.56 -66.18
C THR A 696 -57.21 2.07 -66.05
N VAL A 697 -57.40 2.60 -64.85
CA VAL A 697 -57.18 4.03 -64.54
C VAL A 697 -55.70 4.44 -64.66
N ARG A 698 -55.45 5.62 -65.25
CA ARG A 698 -54.12 6.22 -65.41
C ARG A 698 -53.82 7.25 -64.31
N GLY A 699 -52.55 7.40 -63.93
CA GLY A 699 -52.12 8.41 -62.95
C GLY A 699 -50.96 7.97 -62.05
N ASN A 700 -50.64 8.82 -61.07
CA ASN A 700 -49.66 8.56 -60.01
C ASN A 700 -50.38 8.14 -58.71
N PHE A 701 -50.39 6.84 -58.43
CA PHE A 701 -51.06 6.22 -57.28
C PHE A 701 -50.06 5.63 -56.28
N ARG A 702 -50.56 4.90 -55.28
CA ARG A 702 -49.76 4.12 -54.32
C ARG A 702 -50.45 2.79 -54.02
N VAL A 703 -49.70 1.75 -53.67
CA VAL A 703 -50.25 0.50 -53.13
C VAL A 703 -50.98 0.81 -51.82
N LEU A 704 -52.29 0.58 -51.77
CA LEU A 704 -53.17 0.96 -50.65
C LEU A 704 -53.22 -0.13 -49.57
N SER A 705 -53.25 -1.40 -49.98
CA SER A 705 -53.17 -2.57 -49.12
C SER A 705 -52.39 -3.70 -49.80
N LYS A 706 -52.14 -4.77 -49.05
CA LYS A 706 -51.60 -6.03 -49.57
C LYS A 706 -52.35 -7.17 -48.88
N GLU A 707 -53.09 -7.95 -49.65
CA GLU A 707 -53.99 -8.99 -49.14
C GLU A 707 -53.74 -10.32 -49.84
N TYR A 708 -53.96 -11.43 -49.12
CA TYR A 708 -53.69 -12.80 -49.60
C TYR A 708 -54.96 -13.65 -49.51
N SER A 709 -55.22 -14.49 -50.52
CA SER A 709 -56.42 -15.34 -50.66
C SER A 709 -57.74 -14.56 -50.52
N ARG A 710 -58.06 -13.70 -51.49
CA ARG A 710 -59.28 -12.87 -51.51
C ARG A 710 -60.26 -13.33 -52.59
N ILE A 711 -61.57 -13.29 -52.30
CA ILE A 711 -62.60 -13.38 -53.35
C ILE A 711 -62.94 -11.95 -53.81
N LEU A 712 -62.62 -11.64 -55.07
CA LEU A 712 -63.09 -10.45 -55.76
C LEU A 712 -64.52 -10.70 -56.25
N ARG A 713 -65.40 -9.71 -56.12
CA ARG A 713 -66.81 -9.81 -56.54
C ARG A 713 -67.21 -8.60 -57.37
N GLY A 714 -68.03 -8.82 -58.38
CA GLY A 714 -68.67 -7.77 -59.17
C GLY A 714 -69.98 -8.27 -59.80
N PRO A 715 -70.66 -7.45 -60.60
CA PRO A 715 -71.92 -7.84 -61.24
C PRO A 715 -71.77 -9.12 -62.05
N GLY A 716 -72.46 -10.18 -61.63
CA GLY A 716 -72.43 -11.50 -62.28
C GLY A 716 -71.17 -12.35 -62.07
N TYR A 717 -70.20 -11.95 -61.23
CA TYR A 717 -69.00 -12.78 -61.00
C TYR A 717 -68.46 -12.75 -59.57
N ALA A 718 -67.83 -13.86 -59.19
CA ALA A 718 -66.98 -13.99 -58.01
C ALA A 718 -65.72 -14.79 -58.38
N SER A 719 -64.54 -14.22 -58.17
CA SER A 719 -63.26 -14.79 -58.58
C SER A 719 -62.30 -14.79 -57.40
N TRP A 720 -61.81 -15.98 -57.00
CA TRP A 720 -60.76 -16.09 -56.00
C TRP A 720 -59.39 -15.75 -56.62
N VAL A 721 -58.59 -14.98 -55.89
CA VAL A 721 -57.21 -14.60 -56.25
C VAL A 721 -56.30 -14.84 -55.05
N GLN A 722 -55.07 -15.30 -55.30
CA GLN A 722 -54.10 -15.61 -54.26
C GLN A 722 -53.47 -14.34 -53.66
N TYR A 723 -53.32 -13.27 -54.45
CA TYR A 723 -52.71 -11.99 -54.06
C TYR A 723 -53.52 -10.82 -54.60
N TRP A 724 -53.84 -9.84 -53.76
CA TRP A 724 -54.55 -8.61 -54.13
C TRP A 724 -53.79 -7.37 -53.63
N MET A 725 -53.54 -6.43 -54.55
CA MET A 725 -52.87 -5.15 -54.29
C MET A 725 -53.66 -3.99 -54.90
N PRO A 726 -54.64 -3.40 -54.20
CA PRO A 726 -55.37 -2.24 -54.69
C PRO A 726 -54.43 -1.02 -54.73
N PHE A 727 -54.57 -0.20 -55.76
CA PHE A 727 -53.83 1.06 -55.91
C PHE A 727 -54.72 2.29 -56.08
N TYR A 728 -55.98 2.12 -56.52
CA TYR A 728 -56.94 3.21 -56.63
C TYR A 728 -58.38 2.69 -56.55
N GLY A 729 -59.10 2.96 -55.45
CA GLY A 729 -60.48 2.50 -55.28
C GLY A 729 -60.64 0.99 -55.49
N GLY A 730 -61.47 0.59 -56.45
CA GLY A 730 -61.66 -0.81 -56.86
C GLY A 730 -60.59 -1.38 -57.81
N TYR A 731 -59.61 -0.59 -58.24
CA TYR A 731 -58.54 -1.01 -59.15
C TYR A 731 -57.35 -1.57 -58.36
N GLY A 732 -56.94 -2.79 -58.71
CA GLY A 732 -55.79 -3.47 -58.10
C GLY A 732 -54.99 -4.33 -59.07
N ILE A 733 -53.83 -4.77 -58.60
CA ILE A 733 -52.93 -5.72 -59.27
C ILE A 733 -53.13 -7.08 -58.58
N HIS A 734 -53.39 -8.14 -59.35
CA HIS A 734 -53.65 -9.48 -58.80
C HIS A 734 -53.38 -10.60 -59.80
N ASP A 735 -53.29 -11.84 -59.31
CA ASP A 735 -53.27 -13.02 -60.17
C ASP A 735 -54.63 -13.29 -60.82
N ALA A 736 -54.61 -13.87 -62.01
CA ALA A 736 -55.81 -14.30 -62.72
C ALA A 736 -55.60 -15.69 -63.33
N ASN A 737 -55.90 -16.75 -62.58
CA ASN A 737 -55.75 -18.14 -63.03
C ASN A 737 -56.75 -18.55 -64.14
N TRP A 738 -57.82 -17.78 -64.33
CA TRP A 738 -58.79 -17.95 -65.41
C TRP A 738 -58.35 -17.35 -66.76
N GLN A 739 -57.26 -16.58 -66.79
CA GLN A 739 -56.70 -16.05 -68.04
C GLN A 739 -55.70 -17.06 -68.63
N PRO A 740 -55.80 -17.42 -69.91
CA PRO A 740 -54.87 -18.35 -70.54
C PRO A 740 -53.46 -17.76 -70.55
N SER A 741 -52.43 -18.57 -70.31
CA SER A 741 -51.05 -18.08 -70.14
C SER A 741 -50.52 -17.26 -71.34
N SER A 742 -51.02 -17.53 -72.55
CA SER A 742 -50.72 -16.78 -73.77
C SER A 742 -51.22 -15.33 -73.78
N ALA A 743 -52.22 -14.99 -72.96
CA ALA A 743 -52.75 -13.63 -72.83
C ALA A 743 -51.68 -12.66 -72.32
N PHE A 744 -50.90 -13.05 -71.32
CA PHE A 744 -49.85 -12.22 -70.69
C PHE A 744 -48.63 -11.97 -71.61
N SER A 745 -48.51 -12.74 -72.70
CA SER A 745 -47.55 -12.49 -73.79
C SER A 745 -48.09 -11.65 -74.95
N ASN A 746 -49.41 -11.48 -75.07
CA ASN A 746 -50.05 -10.81 -76.21
C ASN A 746 -50.56 -9.41 -75.83
N SER A 747 -49.83 -8.37 -76.24
CA SER A 747 -50.15 -6.96 -75.93
C SER A 747 -51.47 -6.45 -76.51
N SER A 748 -52.09 -7.16 -77.46
CA SER A 748 -53.42 -6.82 -77.98
C SER A 748 -54.56 -7.52 -77.25
N TYR A 749 -54.30 -8.58 -76.45
CA TYR A 749 -55.32 -9.46 -75.90
C TYR A 749 -56.36 -8.74 -75.02
N TYR A 750 -55.95 -7.70 -74.29
CA TYR A 750 -56.85 -6.89 -73.45
C TYR A 750 -58.04 -6.29 -74.22
N ARG A 751 -57.91 -6.11 -75.56
CA ARG A 751 -58.96 -5.52 -76.41
C ARG A 751 -60.23 -6.38 -76.48
N TRP A 752 -60.11 -7.70 -76.35
CA TRP A 752 -61.24 -8.64 -76.39
C TRP A 752 -61.36 -9.51 -75.12
N GLY A 753 -60.23 -9.89 -74.50
CA GLY A 753 -60.19 -10.71 -73.29
C GLY A 753 -59.75 -9.97 -72.02
N GLY A 754 -59.72 -8.63 -72.04
CA GLY A 754 -59.25 -7.80 -70.93
C GLY A 754 -60.10 -7.88 -69.66
N SER A 755 -59.53 -7.40 -68.56
CA SER A 755 -60.18 -7.39 -67.24
C SER A 755 -61.30 -6.34 -67.14
N HIS A 756 -61.99 -6.31 -66.00
CA HIS A 756 -62.91 -5.24 -65.62
C HIS A 756 -62.18 -4.07 -64.91
N GLY A 757 -61.06 -3.63 -65.46
CA GLY A 757 -60.27 -2.47 -65.00
C GLY A 757 -59.00 -2.83 -64.22
N CYS A 758 -58.98 -3.95 -63.49
CA CYS A 758 -57.80 -4.39 -62.73
C CYS A 758 -56.61 -4.82 -63.61
N VAL A 759 -55.42 -4.90 -63.01
CA VAL A 759 -54.20 -5.36 -63.68
C VAL A 759 -54.00 -6.83 -63.36
N ASN A 760 -54.46 -7.70 -64.25
CA ASN A 760 -54.28 -9.14 -64.12
C ASN A 760 -52.81 -9.51 -64.38
N VAL A 761 -52.29 -10.43 -63.59
CA VAL A 761 -50.93 -10.99 -63.68
C VAL A 761 -51.01 -12.51 -63.76
N HIS A 762 -50.05 -13.15 -64.44
CA HIS A 762 -49.96 -14.61 -64.42
C HIS A 762 -49.67 -15.12 -62.99
N PRO A 763 -50.37 -16.14 -62.47
CA PRO A 763 -50.24 -16.56 -61.07
C PRO A 763 -48.78 -16.81 -60.61
N SER A 764 -47.97 -17.46 -61.44
CA SER A 764 -46.54 -17.73 -61.16
C SER A 764 -45.63 -16.49 -61.15
N LYS A 765 -46.16 -15.28 -61.41
CA LYS A 765 -45.42 -14.01 -61.35
C LYS A 765 -45.97 -13.07 -60.28
N MET A 766 -47.26 -13.16 -59.90
CA MET A 766 -47.88 -12.23 -58.95
C MET A 766 -47.21 -12.27 -57.57
N GLY A 767 -46.84 -13.45 -57.06
CA GLY A 767 -46.12 -13.57 -55.79
C GLY A 767 -44.78 -12.82 -55.76
N TYR A 768 -44.09 -12.65 -56.90
CA TYR A 768 -42.85 -11.87 -56.97
C TYR A 768 -43.13 -10.35 -56.87
N ILE A 769 -44.20 -9.86 -57.51
CA ILE A 769 -44.68 -8.49 -57.37
C ILE A 769 -45.06 -8.23 -55.91
N TYR A 770 -45.90 -9.09 -55.35
CA TYR A 770 -46.38 -8.97 -53.97
C TYR A 770 -45.22 -8.94 -52.98
N SER A 771 -44.22 -9.82 -53.09
CA SER A 771 -43.07 -9.82 -52.19
C SER A 771 -42.16 -8.59 -52.35
N ASN A 772 -42.03 -8.04 -53.57
CA ASN A 772 -41.17 -6.88 -53.82
C ASN A 772 -41.84 -5.52 -53.65
N SER A 773 -43.14 -5.47 -53.31
CA SER A 773 -43.89 -4.23 -53.11
C SER A 773 -44.30 -4.00 -51.66
N TYR A 774 -44.46 -2.73 -51.27
CA TYR A 774 -44.86 -2.32 -49.92
C TYR A 774 -46.05 -1.34 -49.96
N VAL A 775 -46.82 -1.25 -48.89
CA VAL A 775 -47.93 -0.27 -48.77
C VAL A 775 -47.34 1.14 -48.80
N GLY A 776 -47.90 2.03 -49.62
CA GLY A 776 -47.38 3.36 -49.88
C GLY A 776 -46.35 3.46 -51.01
N MET A 777 -45.83 2.33 -51.53
CA MET A 777 -44.99 2.30 -52.75
C MET A 777 -45.77 2.93 -53.91
N ARG A 778 -45.14 3.81 -54.70
CA ARG A 778 -45.81 4.49 -55.83
C ARG A 778 -46.19 3.46 -56.91
N VAL A 779 -47.36 3.65 -57.53
CA VAL A 779 -47.85 2.87 -58.67
C VAL A 779 -48.22 3.85 -59.77
N ILE A 780 -47.48 3.85 -60.87
CA ILE A 780 -47.61 4.83 -61.94
C ILE A 780 -48.16 4.13 -63.18
N VAL A 781 -49.31 4.57 -63.68
CA VAL A 781 -50.04 3.89 -64.76
C VAL A 781 -50.26 4.83 -65.94
N TYR A 782 -49.84 4.42 -67.14
CA TYR A 782 -49.94 5.19 -68.39
C TYR A 782 -50.36 4.32 -69.59
#